data_AF-A0A5M9N3X4-F1
#
_entry.id   AF-A0A5M9N3X4-F1
#
_cell.length_a   1.000
_cell.length_b   1.000
_cell.length_c   1.000
_cell.angle_alpha   90.00
_cell.angle_beta   90.00
_cell.angle_gamma   90.00
#
_symmetry.space_group_name_H-M   'P 1'
#
loop_
_entity.id
_entity.type
_entity.pdbx_description
1 polymer ?
#
loop_
_entity_poly.entity_id
_entity_poly.type
_entity_poly.pdbx_seq_one_letter_code
_entity_poly.pdbx_strand_id
1 'polypeptide(L)'
;MNFEHLREQWPELAELGAFAETYAVVDPQSALVKLRCYVEKIVGYLYQELHLPVAPNASMHDKLVSGAFTSVVDKTIADKFHAVRKGGNKAAHEGKVSQHDSIWLLKESYFIGCWLYMAYGDGDIEGCPKFTVPDNAPTGEESKAEFKRKNKLLQQKLNQNDDLLKKALKELEEVKQAQLEAQKQAAQLKQQTDQVKADKIRTNTLSLKSSFDFNEAETRKRLIDAELRSEGWDVALDNESTEQVSKEYEVDGQPTATGKGFCDYVMWDDNGKPLAVIEAKRTRKDANAGREQAKLYADALEASTGQRPVIFYTNGYEIYIWDDAQGYAPRLIFGYYSKDSLQYLILQRELKKDLNSTPIDTKVAGRLYQMESISRICERFSDKHRKALIVQATGTGKTRVSIALAKRLLDAGWAKRILFLCDRKELRKQAGNAFNEHTKEPLFIKGKSKKELASKARIVIATYPGMIQNYEEYDVGHFDLIVADESHRSIYNKYGELFKYFDALQVGLTATPVEMISRSTSQLFGCDYKMPTANYPLEQAIEEKNLVPFKVVTHTTQFLRDGIKASELTDEQIAELEDQGIDPNTLDFDAKQVDKAIFNKDTNRAIIRNLMEKGLKDVDDQLPGKSIIFARNIAHAELLAELFSEMYPDMGGNFCRVIHSKYERAEELIDNFKSTEGNDDEVTIAVSVDMLDTGIDVPECVNLVFAKPIKSKVKFWQMVGRGTRLCENLYGPGADKKHFLIFDHWGNFEHFKMNPDEDEGTQSKSLAQKVFEAKLVLAVEALKKAEMEIFADVIPQIKADIDSLNDKTIGVREKWKLKAQLSEEKRLMQMAPDTKALLFDEMAPLMQWKKTTGESEALRLDLQFLQLQLTKLQQPSKVELEAPPILDKVISLSMHLNEVRSKAATIKQIQQPNYLSDADYFAVEACRHNLRTVIHLRDKGAAPPAPKTPIIDLQEDSGLYETQEIKTDIITVDYEIYRQEVEKTLTPLFESNTVLQKIRGGQAVTEADLSTLNALVHTQNPNVDLHTLKEFFPESTAELDQILRTIVGMDEQQIEHEFTAFVQQVHTHLNARQQRFIGMLKNHLCRYGSVDIEALYDAPFNQIDDAGLDGVFPNPAQADVVEQFVRRFSVHLGNKHSSVEKAVN
;
A
#
# COMPACT_ATOMS: atom_id res chain seq x y z
N MET A 1 4.31 14.21 50.93
CA MET A 1 4.66 14.39 49.52
C MET A 1 4.94 13.04 48.91
N ASN A 2 4.35 12.75 47.77
CA ASN A 2 4.40 11.45 47.12
C ASN A 2 5.83 11.02 46.76
N PHE A 3 6.74 11.97 46.52
CA PHE A 3 8.11 11.71 46.03
C PHE A 3 9.20 11.75 47.12
N GLU A 4 8.82 11.85 48.40
CA GLU A 4 9.76 12.09 49.49
C GLU A 4 10.76 10.93 49.71
N HIS A 5 10.35 9.69 49.42
CA HIS A 5 11.18 8.49 49.47
C HIS A 5 12.42 8.55 48.58
N LEU A 6 12.43 9.42 47.55
CA LEU A 6 13.58 9.62 46.68
C LEU A 6 14.59 10.63 47.23
N ARG A 7 14.27 11.40 48.28
CA ARG A 7 15.06 12.57 48.67
C ARG A 7 16.47 12.21 49.14
N GLU A 8 16.62 11.08 49.82
CA GLU A 8 17.91 10.64 50.37
C GLU A 8 18.94 10.33 49.29
N GLN A 9 18.51 9.72 48.18
CA GLN A 9 19.41 9.25 47.11
C GLN A 9 19.35 10.10 45.84
N TRP A 10 18.19 10.69 45.55
CA TRP A 10 17.94 11.54 44.39
C TRP A 10 17.17 12.81 44.80
N PRO A 11 17.81 13.75 45.52
CA PRO A 11 17.16 14.98 46.02
C PRO A 11 16.53 15.82 44.90
N GLU A 12 17.19 15.91 43.73
CA GLU A 12 16.67 16.64 42.58
C GLU A 12 15.41 16.00 41.96
N LEU A 13 15.27 14.67 42.04
CA LEU A 13 14.07 13.97 41.58
C LEU A 13 12.92 14.16 42.58
N ALA A 14 13.21 14.09 43.87
CA ALA A 14 12.23 14.39 44.92
C ALA A 14 11.70 15.83 44.81
N GLU A 15 12.58 16.80 44.51
CA GLU A 15 12.19 18.19 44.26
C GLU A 15 11.33 18.36 43.01
N LEU A 16 11.73 17.77 41.87
CA LEU A 16 10.93 17.83 40.64
C LEU A 16 9.54 17.20 40.81
N GLY A 17 9.46 16.07 41.50
CA GLY A 17 8.21 15.42 41.86
C GLY A 17 7.36 16.27 42.81
N ALA A 18 7.95 16.87 43.84
CA ALA A 18 7.27 17.77 44.77
C ALA A 18 6.74 19.04 44.10
N PHE A 19 7.50 19.63 43.17
CA PHE A 19 7.03 20.77 42.38
C PHE A 19 5.86 20.36 41.49
N ALA A 20 5.96 19.21 40.80
CA ALA A 20 4.85 18.70 40.00
C ALA A 20 3.60 18.45 40.85
N GLU A 21 3.75 17.88 42.05
CA GLU A 21 2.68 17.64 43.03
C GLU A 21 1.99 18.95 43.45
N THR A 22 2.78 20.00 43.68
CA THR A 22 2.26 21.33 44.04
C THR A 22 1.45 21.98 42.92
N TYR A 23 1.90 21.81 41.67
CA TYR A 23 1.28 22.44 40.50
C TYR A 23 0.16 21.60 39.86
N ALA A 24 0.02 20.31 40.20
CA ALA A 24 -0.86 19.36 39.50
C ALA A 24 -2.31 19.83 39.36
N VAL A 25 -2.80 20.61 40.33
CA VAL A 25 -4.16 21.16 40.36
C VAL A 25 -4.22 22.60 39.84
N VAL A 26 -3.27 23.45 40.25
CA VAL A 26 -3.32 24.90 40.02
C VAL A 26 -2.68 25.37 38.71
N ASP A 27 -1.74 24.59 38.18
CA ASP A 27 -1.06 24.82 36.91
C ASP A 27 -0.66 23.47 36.26
N PRO A 28 -1.63 22.77 35.65
CA PRO A 28 -1.43 21.45 35.03
C PRO A 28 -0.30 21.45 33.99
N GLN A 29 -0.12 22.56 33.27
CA GLN A 29 0.92 22.70 32.25
C GLN A 29 2.31 22.68 32.87
N SER A 30 2.56 23.51 33.89
CA SER A 30 3.83 23.52 34.60
C SER A 30 4.13 22.18 35.27
N ALA A 31 3.12 21.53 35.87
CA ALA A 31 3.27 20.20 36.45
C ALA A 31 3.77 19.17 35.43
N LEU A 32 3.15 19.10 34.24
CA LEU A 32 3.53 18.14 33.20
C LEU A 32 4.92 18.39 32.63
N VAL A 33 5.34 19.65 32.49
CA VAL A 33 6.71 20.00 32.09
C VAL A 33 7.72 19.53 33.15
N LYS A 34 7.42 19.70 34.44
CA LYS A 34 8.29 19.21 35.53
C LYS A 34 8.36 17.68 35.59
N LEU A 35 7.25 16.98 35.36
CA LEU A 35 7.23 15.52 35.26
C LEU A 35 8.02 15.00 34.06
N ARG A 36 8.01 15.73 32.94
CA ARG A 36 8.89 15.40 31.81
C ARG A 36 10.36 15.53 32.18
N CYS A 37 10.77 16.63 32.81
CA CYS A 37 12.13 16.80 33.30
C CYS A 37 12.53 15.73 34.33
N TYR A 38 11.59 15.35 35.21
CA TYR A 38 11.75 14.26 36.18
C TYR A 38 12.10 12.95 35.48
N VAL A 39 11.30 12.55 34.49
CA VAL A 39 11.57 11.33 33.71
C VAL A 39 12.86 11.45 32.88
N GLU A 40 13.13 12.59 32.25
CA GLU A 40 14.36 12.81 31.48
C GLU A 40 15.61 12.63 32.36
N LYS A 41 15.58 13.09 33.61
CA LYS A 41 16.65 12.86 34.58
C LYS A 41 16.80 11.40 34.98
N ILE A 42 15.69 10.68 35.19
CA ILE A 42 15.74 9.23 35.49
C ILE A 42 16.35 8.46 34.32
N VAL A 43 15.90 8.72 33.09
CA VAL A 43 16.45 8.07 31.90
C VAL A 43 17.94 8.42 31.75
N GLY A 44 18.32 9.68 31.95
CA GLY A 44 19.73 10.10 31.94
C GLY A 44 20.59 9.37 32.97
N TYR A 45 20.08 9.26 34.21
CA TYR A 45 20.72 8.50 35.29
C TYR A 45 20.91 7.03 34.91
N LEU A 46 19.88 6.36 34.40
CA LEU A 46 19.96 4.95 34.00
C LEU A 46 20.97 4.73 32.87
N TYR A 47 21.01 5.61 31.87
CA TYR A 47 21.99 5.52 30.79
C TYR A 47 23.43 5.71 31.28
N GLN A 48 23.63 6.59 32.27
CA GLN A 48 24.95 6.86 32.84
C GLN A 48 25.40 5.74 33.78
N GLU A 49 24.56 5.33 34.73
CA GLU A 49 24.86 4.34 35.76
C GLU A 49 24.99 2.92 35.16
N LEU A 50 24.22 2.60 34.11
CA LEU A 50 24.24 1.29 33.45
C LEU A 50 25.09 1.26 32.17
N HIS A 51 25.77 2.36 31.83
CA HIS A 51 26.59 2.49 30.61
C HIS A 51 25.88 2.02 29.33
N LEU A 52 24.59 2.34 29.18
CA LEU A 52 23.81 1.91 28.04
C LEU A 52 24.30 2.60 26.75
N PRO A 53 24.43 1.87 25.62
CA PRO A 53 24.83 2.46 24.35
C PRO A 53 23.78 3.49 23.88
N VAL A 54 24.24 4.66 23.47
CA VAL A 54 23.38 5.76 23.01
C VAL A 54 23.90 6.30 21.69
N ALA A 55 23.00 6.49 20.72
CA ALA A 55 23.39 7.08 19.43
C ALA A 55 23.71 8.58 19.59
N PRO A 56 24.62 9.14 18.78
CA PRO A 56 24.86 10.57 18.74
C PRO A 56 23.54 11.33 18.49
N ASN A 57 23.25 12.36 19.30
CA ASN A 57 22.02 13.16 19.23
C ASN A 57 20.70 12.37 19.46
N ALA A 58 20.74 11.18 20.08
CA ALA A 58 19.53 10.41 20.37
C ALA A 58 18.52 11.22 21.19
N SER A 59 17.30 11.35 20.66
CA SER A 59 16.20 11.99 21.39
C SER A 59 15.78 11.11 22.58
N MET A 60 15.03 11.70 23.52
CA MET A 60 14.44 10.94 24.63
C MET A 60 13.58 9.76 24.13
N HIS A 61 12.89 9.92 23.01
CA HIS A 61 12.13 8.84 22.39
C HIS A 61 13.07 7.70 21.96
N ASP A 62 14.15 8.02 21.25
CA ASP A 62 15.13 7.04 20.75
C ASP A 62 15.80 6.29 21.90
N LYS A 63 16.01 6.96 23.03
CA LYS A 63 16.53 6.34 24.26
C LYS A 63 15.53 5.37 24.89
N LEU A 64 14.24 5.69 24.92
CA LEU A 64 13.22 4.83 25.51
C LEU A 64 12.90 3.60 24.65
N VAL A 65 12.98 3.71 23.32
CA VAL A 65 12.71 2.59 22.40
C VAL A 65 13.95 1.75 22.07
N SER A 66 15.12 2.09 22.63
CA SER A 66 16.36 1.36 22.33
C SER A 66 16.30 -0.05 22.90
N GLY A 67 16.88 -1.02 22.17
CA GLY A 67 17.01 -2.39 22.66
C GLY A 67 17.78 -2.47 23.98
N ALA A 68 18.75 -1.57 24.18
CA ALA A 68 19.51 -1.49 25.42
C ALA A 68 18.64 -1.08 26.62
N PHE A 69 17.78 -0.07 26.46
CA PHE A 69 16.90 0.40 27.53
C PHE A 69 15.76 -0.59 27.82
N THR A 70 15.11 -1.12 26.78
CA THR A 70 14.02 -2.10 26.91
C THR A 70 14.48 -3.46 27.43
N SER A 71 15.79 -3.76 27.38
CA SER A 71 16.36 -4.96 28.01
C SER A 71 16.50 -4.86 29.53
N VAL A 72 16.51 -3.64 30.08
CA VAL A 72 16.72 -3.37 31.52
C VAL A 72 15.50 -2.77 32.20
N VAL A 73 14.57 -2.16 31.46
CA VAL A 73 13.30 -1.61 31.97
C VAL A 73 12.14 -2.42 31.41
N ASP A 74 11.28 -2.95 32.29
CA ASP A 74 10.08 -3.68 31.89
C ASP A 74 9.12 -2.81 31.07
N LYS A 75 8.41 -3.44 30.13
CA LYS A 75 7.44 -2.77 29.24
C LYS A 75 6.43 -1.94 30.01
N THR A 76 5.94 -2.43 31.15
CA THR A 76 4.94 -1.73 31.97
C THR A 76 5.46 -0.42 32.54
N ILE A 77 6.75 -0.33 32.86
CA ILE A 77 7.40 0.91 33.33
C ILE A 77 7.81 1.79 32.15
N ALA A 78 8.27 1.19 31.04
CA ALA A 78 8.58 1.89 29.80
C ALA A 78 7.35 2.61 29.20
N ASP A 79 6.17 2.00 29.28
CA ASP A 79 4.91 2.61 28.86
C ASP A 79 4.56 3.85 29.71
N LYS A 80 4.85 3.81 31.02
CA LYS A 80 4.70 4.98 31.92
C LYS A 80 5.67 6.11 31.54
N PHE A 81 6.92 5.78 31.23
CA PHE A 81 7.88 6.74 30.72
C PHE A 81 7.40 7.40 29.41
N HIS A 82 6.80 6.61 28.51
CA HIS A 82 6.22 7.13 27.28
C HIS A 82 4.98 8.00 27.50
N ALA A 83 4.12 7.63 28.45
CA ALA A 83 2.95 8.41 28.85
C ALA A 83 3.35 9.81 29.35
N VAL A 84 4.30 9.89 30.29
CA VAL A 84 4.79 11.16 30.84
C VAL A 84 5.50 11.99 29.77
N ARG A 85 6.29 11.37 28.89
CA ARG A 85 6.92 12.06 27.75
C ARG A 85 5.87 12.67 26.81
N LYS A 86 4.84 11.91 26.42
CA LYS A 86 3.79 12.40 25.51
C LYS A 86 3.01 13.55 26.13
N GLY A 87 2.59 13.41 27.39
CA GLY A 87 1.88 14.48 28.11
C GLY A 87 2.74 15.73 28.32
N GLY A 88 4.02 15.56 28.63
CA GLY A 88 4.98 16.67 28.74
C GLY A 88 5.26 17.38 27.42
N ASN A 89 5.31 16.65 26.30
CA ASN A 89 5.45 17.23 24.96
C ASN A 89 4.21 18.06 24.58
N LYS A 90 3.01 17.52 24.84
CA LYS A 90 1.74 18.21 24.64
C LYS A 90 1.68 19.51 25.46
N ALA A 91 2.07 19.45 26.75
CA ALA A 91 2.14 20.61 27.63
C ALA A 91 3.14 21.68 27.15
N ALA A 92 4.29 21.27 26.59
CA ALA A 92 5.34 22.18 26.13
C ALA A 92 5.04 22.86 24.79
N HIS A 93 4.31 22.20 23.87
CA HIS A 93 4.10 22.69 22.49
C HIS A 93 2.69 23.19 22.19
N GLU A 94 1.65 22.63 22.83
CA GLU A 94 0.24 22.88 22.48
C GLU A 94 -0.51 23.72 23.52
N GLY A 95 0.01 23.79 24.77
CA GLY A 95 -0.48 24.68 25.83
C GLY A 95 -1.86 24.35 26.43
N LYS A 96 -2.60 23.37 25.89
CA LYS A 96 -3.89 22.91 26.43
C LYS A 96 -3.75 21.52 27.04
N VAL A 97 -3.72 21.46 28.37
CA VAL A 97 -3.65 20.22 29.14
C VAL A 97 -4.62 20.27 30.31
N SER A 98 -5.31 19.15 30.55
CA SER A 98 -6.35 19.07 31.58
C SER A 98 -5.71 18.84 32.96
N GLN A 99 -6.42 19.25 34.01
CA GLN A 99 -6.05 18.93 35.39
C GLN A 99 -6.02 17.41 35.62
N HIS A 100 -6.92 16.67 34.97
CA HIS A 100 -6.97 15.22 35.01
C HIS A 100 -5.68 14.59 34.43
N ASP A 101 -5.22 15.04 33.27
CA ASP A 101 -3.97 14.58 32.63
C ASP A 101 -2.77 14.78 33.56
N SER A 102 -2.75 15.90 34.30
CA SER A 102 -1.67 16.24 35.24
C SER A 102 -1.64 15.34 36.47
N ILE A 103 -2.79 15.10 37.10
CA ILE A 103 -2.90 14.22 38.26
C ILE A 103 -2.60 12.76 37.87
N TRP A 104 -3.06 12.32 36.70
CA TRP A 104 -2.71 11.00 36.17
C TRP A 104 -1.20 10.85 36.01
N LEU A 105 -0.56 11.76 35.26
CA LEU A 105 0.86 11.64 34.96
C LEU A 105 1.73 11.83 36.21
N LEU A 106 1.24 12.56 37.21
CA LEU A 106 1.84 12.65 38.54
C LEU A 106 1.85 11.28 39.22
N LYS A 107 0.74 10.54 39.17
CA LYS A 107 0.63 9.18 39.70
C LYS A 107 1.52 8.19 38.94
N GLU A 108 1.59 8.29 37.62
CA GLU A 108 2.50 7.44 36.82
C GLU A 108 3.97 7.71 37.14
N SER A 109 4.31 8.98 37.33
CA SER A 109 5.66 9.38 37.73
C SER A 109 5.99 8.96 39.16
N TYR A 110 5.01 8.94 40.07
CA TYR A 110 5.17 8.36 41.40
C TYR A 110 5.48 6.85 41.31
N PHE A 111 4.79 6.08 40.46
CA PHE A 111 5.10 4.66 40.26
C PHE A 111 6.50 4.44 39.66
N ILE A 112 6.91 5.31 38.72
CA ILE A 112 8.28 5.32 38.20
C ILE A 112 9.29 5.58 39.33
N GLY A 113 8.98 6.51 40.25
CA GLY A 113 9.79 6.80 41.42
C GLY A 113 9.92 5.62 42.38
N CYS A 114 8.80 4.99 42.76
CA CYS A 114 8.82 3.80 43.61
C CYS A 114 9.57 2.65 42.95
N TRP A 115 9.39 2.46 41.64
CA TRP A 115 10.18 1.50 40.86
C TRP A 115 11.67 1.83 40.92
N LEU A 116 12.07 3.09 40.72
CA LEU A 116 13.47 3.51 40.79
C LEU A 116 14.07 3.24 42.18
N TYR A 117 13.32 3.55 43.24
CA TYR A 117 13.73 3.34 44.63
C TYR A 117 13.90 1.85 44.97
N MET A 118 12.97 1.01 44.54
CA MET A 118 13.05 -0.44 44.77
C MET A 118 14.09 -1.13 43.88
N ALA A 119 14.21 -0.73 42.62
CA ALA A 119 15.09 -1.38 41.67
C ALA A 119 16.55 -0.91 41.78
N TYR A 120 16.78 0.33 42.20
CA TYR A 120 18.11 0.98 42.18
C TYR A 120 18.53 1.63 43.50
N GLY A 121 17.63 1.72 44.48
CA GLY A 121 17.88 2.46 45.73
C GLY A 121 17.95 1.63 47.01
N ASP A 122 18.09 0.30 46.90
CA ASP A 122 18.07 -0.65 48.03
C ASP A 122 16.82 -0.49 48.96
N GLY A 123 15.75 0.13 48.45
CA GLY A 123 14.51 0.37 49.18
C GLY A 123 13.48 -0.76 49.00
N ASP A 124 12.50 -0.83 49.90
CA ASP A 124 11.37 -1.76 49.81
C ASP A 124 10.04 -1.03 49.57
N ILE A 125 8.98 -1.81 49.35
CA ILE A 125 7.64 -1.28 49.11
C ILE A 125 7.05 -0.63 50.37
N GLU A 126 7.51 -1.01 51.57
CA GLU A 126 7.08 -0.43 52.84
C GLU A 126 7.65 0.99 53.05
N GLY A 127 8.82 1.28 52.47
CA GLY A 127 9.44 2.60 52.43
C GLY A 127 8.82 3.57 51.40
N CYS A 128 7.94 3.09 50.53
CA CYS A 128 7.22 3.94 49.58
C CYS A 128 5.95 4.53 50.21
N PRO A 129 5.79 5.87 50.30
CA PRO A 129 4.59 6.48 50.89
C PRO A 129 3.38 6.16 50.02
N LYS A 130 2.22 5.86 50.60
CA LYS A 130 0.98 5.66 49.81
C LYS A 130 0.66 6.91 48.99
N PHE A 131 0.38 6.73 47.70
CA PHE A 131 0.03 7.85 46.82
C PHE A 131 -1.23 8.57 47.34
N THR A 132 -1.14 9.89 47.46
CA THR A 132 -2.25 10.78 47.83
C THR A 132 -2.44 11.82 46.74
N VAL A 133 -3.70 12.05 46.34
CA VAL A 133 -4.01 13.11 45.37
C VAL A 133 -3.80 14.46 46.06
N PRO A 134 -3.15 15.45 45.41
CA PRO A 134 -2.93 16.75 46.03
C PRO A 134 -4.25 17.50 46.31
N ASP A 135 -4.63 17.64 47.59
CA ASP A 135 -5.78 18.42 48.06
C ASP A 135 -5.45 19.91 48.12
N ASN A 136 -5.31 20.57 46.97
CA ASN A 136 -5.16 22.03 46.92
C ASN A 136 -6.49 22.69 46.52
N ALA A 137 -7.53 22.50 47.33
CA ALA A 137 -8.59 23.51 47.45
C ALA A 137 -7.97 24.73 48.15
N PRO A 138 -8.25 25.98 47.72
CA PRO A 138 -7.69 27.14 48.37
C PRO A 138 -8.17 27.19 49.83
N THR A 139 -7.29 26.91 50.78
CA THR A 139 -7.54 27.19 52.20
C THR A 139 -7.73 28.70 52.33
N GLY A 140 -8.93 29.09 52.73
CA GLY A 140 -9.49 30.43 52.58
C GLY A 140 -8.89 31.55 53.42
N GLU A 141 -7.57 31.70 53.47
CA GLU A 141 -6.93 32.86 54.12
C GLU A 141 -5.89 33.61 53.28
N GLU A 142 -5.56 33.18 52.04
CA GLU A 142 -4.68 33.97 51.18
C GLU A 142 -5.46 34.76 50.12
N SER A 143 -5.36 36.10 50.19
CA SER A 143 -6.01 36.96 49.20
C SER A 143 -5.40 36.75 47.81
N LYS A 144 -6.24 36.78 46.75
CA LYS A 144 -5.80 36.75 45.33
C LYS A 144 -4.67 37.75 45.03
N ALA A 145 -4.57 38.84 45.78
CA ALA A 145 -3.52 39.84 45.67
C ALA A 145 -2.18 39.37 46.27
N GLU A 146 -2.18 38.68 47.42
CA GLU A 146 -0.98 38.06 48.00
C GLU A 146 -0.47 36.90 47.17
N PHE A 147 -1.35 36.07 46.64
CA PHE A 147 -0.97 34.99 45.72
C PHE A 147 -0.26 35.54 44.48
N LYS A 148 -0.82 36.59 43.85
CA LYS A 148 -0.23 37.24 42.66
C LYS A 148 1.09 37.96 42.98
N ARG A 149 1.21 38.52 44.19
CA ARG A 149 2.44 39.16 44.68
C ARG A 149 3.53 38.14 45.00
N LYS A 150 3.19 37.03 45.66
CA LYS A 150 4.10 35.90 45.90
C LYS A 150 4.54 35.28 44.57
N ASN A 151 3.64 35.05 43.62
CA ASN A 151 4.00 34.52 42.30
C ASN A 151 4.93 35.44 41.51
N LYS A 152 4.71 36.77 41.58
CA LYS A 152 5.63 37.74 40.95
C LYS A 152 6.98 37.80 41.64
N LEU A 153 7.01 37.71 42.97
CA LEU A 153 8.25 37.66 43.77
C LEU A 153 9.00 36.33 43.55
N LEU A 154 8.27 35.23 43.35
CA LEU A 154 8.80 33.90 43.07
C LEU A 154 9.32 33.81 41.63
N GLN A 155 8.63 34.41 40.65
CA GLN A 155 9.15 34.58 39.28
C GLN A 155 10.40 35.46 39.23
N GLN A 156 10.47 36.52 40.04
CA GLN A 156 11.68 37.33 40.16
C GLN A 156 12.82 36.57 40.83
N LYS A 157 12.53 35.77 41.87
CA LYS A 157 13.51 34.86 42.48
C LYS A 157 13.93 33.72 41.54
N LEU A 158 13.04 33.21 40.71
CA LEU A 158 13.32 32.16 39.71
C LEU A 158 14.16 32.71 38.56
N ASN A 159 13.91 33.93 38.08
CA ASN A 159 14.77 34.57 37.07
C ASN A 159 16.15 34.93 37.64
N GLN A 160 16.22 35.41 38.88
CA GLN A 160 17.50 35.63 39.57
C GLN A 160 18.25 34.32 39.85
N ASN A 161 17.52 33.25 40.21
CA ASN A 161 18.09 31.93 40.37
C ASN A 161 18.48 31.32 39.03
N ASP A 162 17.79 31.57 37.92
CA ASP A 162 18.17 31.07 36.59
C ASP A 162 19.44 31.75 36.08
N ASP A 163 19.65 33.03 36.39
CA ASP A 163 20.91 33.71 36.07
C ASP A 163 22.05 33.23 36.98
N LEU A 164 21.79 33.01 38.28
CA LEU A 164 22.74 32.39 39.20
C LEU A 164 23.03 30.92 38.85
N LEU A 165 22.03 30.18 38.39
CA LEU A 165 22.11 28.78 37.98
C LEU A 165 22.80 28.66 36.64
N LYS A 166 22.60 29.59 35.68
CA LYS A 166 23.40 29.65 34.44
C LYS A 166 24.85 29.97 34.72
N LYS A 167 25.13 30.87 35.67
CA LYS A 167 26.49 31.22 36.08
C LYS A 167 27.16 30.08 36.83
N ALA A 168 26.44 29.45 37.76
CA ALA A 168 26.88 28.26 38.48
C ALA A 168 26.99 27.03 37.58
N LEU A 169 26.12 26.85 36.58
CA LEU A 169 26.20 25.77 35.60
C LEU A 169 27.38 25.97 34.66
N LYS A 170 27.69 27.22 34.29
CA LYS A 170 28.89 27.54 33.50
C LYS A 170 30.17 27.33 34.31
N GLU A 171 30.21 27.74 35.58
CA GLU A 171 31.30 27.44 36.50
C GLU A 171 31.40 25.93 36.79
N LEU A 172 30.27 25.22 36.90
CA LEU A 172 30.21 23.77 37.09
C LEU A 172 30.53 22.99 35.82
N GLU A 173 30.31 23.55 34.62
CA GLU A 173 30.75 23.02 33.34
C GLU A 173 32.25 23.21 33.17
N GLU A 174 32.80 24.38 33.51
CA GLU A 174 34.24 24.64 33.52
C GLU A 174 34.97 23.76 34.54
N VAL A 175 34.39 23.58 35.74
CA VAL A 175 34.88 22.65 36.77
C VAL A 175 34.67 21.19 36.32
N LYS A 176 33.55 20.82 35.70
CA LYS A 176 33.35 19.47 35.14
C LYS A 176 34.31 19.18 34.00
N GLN A 177 34.63 20.14 33.14
CA GLN A 177 35.58 19.93 32.04
C GLN A 177 37.00 19.75 32.59
N ALA A 178 37.40 20.56 33.57
CA ALA A 178 38.65 20.38 34.29
C ALA A 178 38.70 19.06 35.09
N GLN A 179 37.58 18.64 35.69
CA GLN A 179 37.45 17.40 36.46
C GLN A 179 37.33 16.16 35.54
N LEU A 180 36.80 16.30 34.32
CA LEU A 180 36.75 15.28 33.28
C LEU A 180 38.13 15.07 32.64
N GLU A 181 38.94 16.13 32.53
CA GLU A 181 40.35 16.03 32.15
C GLU A 181 41.22 15.42 33.26
N ALA A 182 40.94 15.73 34.54
CA ALA A 182 41.58 15.07 35.69
C ALA A 182 41.11 13.60 35.87
N GLN A 183 39.83 13.28 35.60
CA GLN A 183 39.30 11.92 35.64
C GLN A 183 39.77 11.06 34.47
N LYS A 184 40.10 11.67 33.31
CA LYS A 184 40.76 10.97 32.19
C LYS A 184 42.15 10.45 32.56
N GLN A 185 42.80 11.00 33.58
CA GLN A 185 44.05 10.45 34.14
C GLN A 185 43.81 9.44 35.28
N ALA A 186 42.66 9.47 35.96
CA ALA A 186 42.33 8.54 37.05
C ALA A 186 41.59 7.26 36.57
N ALA A 187 41.15 7.20 35.33
CA ALA A 187 40.40 6.07 34.75
C ALA A 187 41.28 4.88 34.31
N GLN A 188 42.26 4.49 35.14
CA GLN A 188 43.03 3.25 34.95
C GLN A 188 42.85 2.21 36.07
N LEU A 189 42.02 2.46 37.08
CA LEU A 189 41.77 1.51 38.18
C LEU A 189 40.31 1.55 38.63
N LYS A 190 39.41 0.91 37.86
CA LYS A 190 38.14 0.31 38.33
C LYS A 190 37.42 -0.30 37.12
N GLN A 191 37.68 -1.58 36.85
CA GLN A 191 37.00 -2.31 35.77
C GLN A 191 36.52 -3.71 36.21
N GLN A 192 36.43 -3.96 37.53
CA GLN A 192 35.94 -5.23 38.09
C GLN A 192 34.75 -5.06 39.04
N THR A 193 34.37 -3.84 39.41
CA THR A 193 33.28 -3.60 40.39
C THR A 193 31.90 -3.37 39.73
N ASP A 194 31.84 -3.02 38.44
CA ASP A 194 30.61 -2.50 37.81
C ASP A 194 29.74 -3.59 37.16
N GLN A 195 30.33 -4.71 36.75
CA GLN A 195 29.62 -5.82 36.11
C GLN A 195 28.74 -6.58 37.11
N VAL A 196 29.25 -6.79 38.32
CA VAL A 196 28.48 -7.37 39.44
C VAL A 196 27.33 -6.46 39.88
N LYS A 197 27.53 -5.14 39.83
CA LYS A 197 26.51 -4.14 40.14
C LYS A 197 25.40 -4.15 39.08
N ALA A 198 25.77 -4.17 37.79
CA ALA A 198 24.84 -4.27 36.67
C ALA A 198 24.05 -5.59 36.67
N ASP A 199 24.69 -6.72 36.98
CA ASP A 199 24.04 -8.03 37.07
C ASP A 199 23.10 -8.13 38.29
N LYS A 200 23.49 -7.57 39.45
CA LYS A 200 22.62 -7.45 40.63
C LYS A 200 21.36 -6.61 40.34
N ILE A 201 21.54 -5.49 39.64
CA ILE A 201 20.44 -4.58 39.24
C ILE A 201 19.50 -5.24 38.22
N ARG A 202 20.06 -5.98 37.24
CA ARG A 202 19.28 -6.76 36.26
C ARG A 202 18.46 -7.85 36.96
N THR A 203 19.05 -8.50 37.97
CA THR A 203 18.39 -9.53 38.77
C THR A 203 17.28 -8.94 39.65
N ASN A 204 17.49 -7.79 40.29
CA ASN A 204 16.48 -7.10 41.09
C ASN A 204 15.27 -6.69 40.24
N THR A 205 15.50 -6.12 39.05
CA THR A 205 14.43 -5.73 38.13
C THR A 205 13.61 -6.92 37.62
N LEU A 206 14.27 -8.06 37.37
CA LEU A 206 13.60 -9.31 37.01
C LEU A 206 12.81 -9.92 38.18
N SER A 207 13.28 -9.77 39.43
CA SER A 207 12.56 -10.26 40.62
C SER A 207 11.31 -9.44 40.93
N LEU A 208 11.36 -8.12 40.68
CA LEU A 208 10.24 -7.18 40.86
C LEU A 208 9.09 -7.42 39.87
N LYS A 209 9.29 -8.24 38.82
CA LYS A 209 8.21 -8.71 37.94
C LYS A 209 7.10 -9.47 38.70
N SER A 210 7.44 -10.10 39.82
CA SER A 210 6.49 -10.87 40.65
C SER A 210 5.77 -10.03 41.72
N SER A 211 6.29 -8.85 42.04
CA SER A 211 5.73 -7.97 43.09
C SER A 211 4.57 -7.10 42.58
N PHE A 212 4.51 -6.89 41.27
CA PHE A 212 3.41 -6.24 40.56
C PHE A 212 2.58 -7.30 39.81
N ASP A 213 2.04 -8.27 40.55
CA ASP A 213 1.23 -9.35 40.00
C ASP A 213 -0.16 -8.80 39.60
N PHE A 214 -0.24 -8.12 38.45
CA PHE A 214 -1.49 -7.60 37.91
C PHE A 214 -2.36 -8.79 37.52
N ASN A 215 -3.47 -8.96 38.24
CA ASN A 215 -4.41 -10.04 37.97
C ASN A 215 -4.95 -9.97 36.52
N GLU A 216 -5.36 -11.12 35.96
CA GLU A 216 -5.86 -11.23 34.57
C GLU A 216 -6.99 -10.23 34.24
N ALA A 217 -7.77 -9.81 35.24
CA ALA A 217 -8.82 -8.81 35.10
C ALA A 217 -8.27 -7.37 34.99
N GLU A 218 -7.21 -7.05 35.74
CA GLU A 218 -6.48 -5.78 35.69
C GLU A 218 -5.68 -5.63 34.39
N THR A 219 -5.02 -6.69 33.92
CA THR A 219 -4.32 -6.66 32.62
C THR A 219 -5.29 -6.34 31.49
N ARG A 220 -6.48 -6.97 31.49
CA ARG A 220 -7.54 -6.70 30.51
C ARG A 220 -8.08 -5.28 30.61
N LYS A 221 -8.44 -4.82 31.82
CA LYS A 221 -8.92 -3.44 32.04
C LYS A 221 -7.88 -2.43 31.58
N ARG A 222 -6.60 -2.66 31.85
CA ARG A 222 -5.52 -1.78 31.38
C ARG A 222 -5.33 -1.78 29.87
N LEU A 223 -5.44 -2.92 29.19
CA LEU A 223 -5.37 -2.98 27.72
C LEU A 223 -6.49 -2.15 27.09
N ILE A 224 -7.74 -2.36 27.53
CA ILE A 224 -8.92 -1.64 27.02
C ILE A 224 -8.80 -0.14 27.35
N ASP A 225 -8.53 0.20 28.60
CA ASP A 225 -8.40 1.60 29.03
C ASP A 225 -7.25 2.32 28.31
N ALA A 226 -6.12 1.65 28.06
CA ALA A 226 -4.99 2.23 27.34
C ALA A 226 -5.31 2.49 25.86
N GLU A 227 -5.99 1.54 25.19
CA GLU A 227 -6.42 1.74 23.81
C GLU A 227 -7.45 2.86 23.70
N LEU A 228 -8.49 2.89 24.55
CA LEU A 228 -9.49 3.96 24.56
C LEU A 228 -8.86 5.35 24.75
N ARG A 229 -7.93 5.50 25.71
CA ARG A 229 -7.20 6.76 25.89
C ARG A 229 -6.33 7.12 24.70
N SER A 230 -5.75 6.13 24.01
CA SER A 230 -4.94 6.38 22.82
C SER A 230 -5.75 6.96 21.66
N GLU A 231 -7.05 6.66 21.62
CA GLU A 231 -8.03 7.23 20.68
C GLU A 231 -8.65 8.55 21.16
N GLY A 232 -8.15 9.10 22.28
CA GLY A 232 -8.54 10.41 22.81
C GLY A 232 -9.72 10.41 23.77
N TRP A 233 -10.21 9.24 24.21
CA TRP A 233 -11.26 9.16 25.23
C TRP A 233 -10.75 9.49 26.63
N ASP A 234 -11.55 10.24 27.39
CA ASP A 234 -11.27 10.47 28.80
C ASP A 234 -11.73 9.27 29.65
N VAL A 235 -10.77 8.45 30.11
CA VAL A 235 -11.04 7.24 30.90
C VAL A 235 -10.31 7.32 32.24
N ALA A 236 -11.05 7.28 33.34
CA ALA A 236 -10.49 7.27 34.70
C ALA A 236 -9.53 6.07 34.91
N LEU A 237 -8.59 6.20 35.83
CA LEU A 237 -7.55 5.17 36.06
C LEU A 237 -7.97 4.05 36.99
N ASP A 238 -8.93 4.34 37.85
CA ASP A 238 -9.60 3.43 38.74
C ASP A 238 -10.93 2.98 38.11
N ASN A 239 -11.81 2.42 38.93
CA ASN A 239 -13.14 2.01 38.49
C ASN A 239 -14.15 3.17 38.47
N GLU A 240 -13.70 4.43 38.61
CA GLU A 240 -14.59 5.58 38.49
C GLU A 240 -15.03 5.78 37.03
N SER A 241 -16.15 6.48 36.88
CA SER A 241 -16.70 6.89 35.60
C SER A 241 -16.33 8.35 35.34
N THR A 242 -15.99 8.68 34.10
CA THR A 242 -15.87 10.07 33.63
C THR A 242 -17.16 10.50 32.94
N GLU A 243 -17.23 11.78 32.54
CA GLU A 243 -18.33 12.27 31.69
C GLU A 243 -18.34 11.61 30.30
N GLN A 244 -17.18 11.18 29.78
CA GLN A 244 -17.09 10.56 28.45
C GLN A 244 -17.18 9.04 28.48
N VAL A 245 -16.72 8.39 29.55
CA VAL A 245 -16.69 6.92 29.65
C VAL A 245 -17.12 6.49 31.05
N SER A 246 -18.27 5.84 31.13
CA SER A 246 -18.73 5.17 32.35
C SER A 246 -18.22 3.74 32.40
N LYS A 247 -17.84 3.27 33.59
CA LYS A 247 -17.43 1.88 33.86
C LYS A 247 -18.45 1.22 34.77
N GLU A 248 -18.72 -0.07 34.54
CA GLU A 248 -19.69 -0.87 35.32
C GLU A 248 -21.06 -0.17 35.40
N TYR A 249 -21.55 0.35 34.27
CA TYR A 249 -22.77 1.14 34.21
C TYR A 249 -24.01 0.25 34.33
N GLU A 250 -24.84 0.50 35.34
CA GLU A 250 -26.03 -0.29 35.62
C GLU A 250 -27.12 -0.06 34.56
N VAL A 251 -27.69 -1.16 34.05
CA VAL A 251 -28.81 -1.15 33.11
C VAL A 251 -29.90 -2.14 33.57
N ASP A 252 -31.15 -1.77 33.37
CA ASP A 252 -32.32 -2.60 33.68
C ASP A 252 -32.70 -3.53 32.50
N GLY A 253 -33.67 -4.42 32.73
CA GLY A 253 -34.25 -5.29 31.69
C GLY A 253 -33.34 -6.46 31.26
N GLN A 254 -32.35 -6.82 32.07
CA GLN A 254 -31.37 -7.85 31.75
C GLN A 254 -31.85 -9.25 32.17
N PRO A 255 -31.43 -10.32 31.47
CA PRO A 255 -31.81 -11.71 31.77
C PRO A 255 -31.04 -12.26 33.00
N THR A 256 -31.07 -11.52 34.10
CA THR A 256 -30.47 -11.88 35.38
C THR A 256 -31.57 -12.04 36.43
N ALA A 257 -31.26 -12.73 37.54
CA ALA A 257 -32.24 -12.94 38.61
C ALA A 257 -32.78 -11.64 39.23
N THR A 258 -32.00 -10.56 39.16
CA THR A 258 -32.37 -9.23 39.67
C THR A 258 -33.02 -8.33 38.61
N GLY A 259 -33.00 -8.73 37.34
CA GLY A 259 -33.39 -7.89 36.20
C GLY A 259 -32.39 -6.79 35.86
N LYS A 260 -31.26 -6.71 36.57
CA LYS A 260 -30.20 -5.70 36.40
C LYS A 260 -28.93 -6.31 35.82
N GLY A 261 -28.24 -5.57 34.97
CA GLY A 261 -26.89 -5.90 34.49
C GLY A 261 -25.98 -4.68 34.51
N PHE A 262 -24.71 -4.92 34.22
CA PHE A 262 -23.66 -3.90 34.31
C PHE A 262 -22.82 -3.93 33.05
N CYS A 263 -22.88 -2.86 32.27
CA CYS A 263 -22.05 -2.66 31.09
C CYS A 263 -20.60 -2.42 31.55
N ASP A 264 -19.62 -3.16 31.02
CA ASP A 264 -18.22 -2.92 31.38
C ASP A 264 -17.81 -1.47 31.05
N TYR A 265 -18.18 -0.98 29.86
CA TYR A 265 -17.99 0.42 29.46
C TYR A 265 -19.18 0.97 28.67
N VAL A 266 -19.50 2.24 28.90
CA VAL A 266 -20.42 3.04 28.06
C VAL A 266 -19.71 4.33 27.68
N MET A 267 -19.67 4.63 26.39
CA MET A 267 -19.02 5.80 25.81
C MET A 267 -20.08 6.84 25.44
N TRP A 268 -19.94 8.07 25.94
CA TRP A 268 -20.99 9.10 25.89
C TRP A 268 -20.65 10.25 24.95
N ASP A 269 -21.69 10.78 24.32
CA ASP A 269 -21.64 12.01 23.54
C ASP A 269 -21.78 13.25 24.46
N ASP A 270 -21.42 14.42 23.93
CA ASP A 270 -21.54 15.72 24.64
C ASP A 270 -23.01 16.09 24.95
N ASN A 271 -23.98 15.46 24.26
CA ASN A 271 -25.41 15.63 24.53
C ASN A 271 -25.98 14.65 25.58
N GLY A 272 -25.14 13.82 26.20
CA GLY A 272 -25.54 12.84 27.21
C GLY A 272 -26.18 11.57 26.65
N LYS A 273 -26.16 11.34 25.32
CA LYS A 273 -26.61 10.09 24.71
C LYS A 273 -25.44 9.11 24.51
N PRO A 274 -25.71 7.78 24.53
CA PRO A 274 -24.65 6.79 24.43
C PRO A 274 -24.19 6.64 22.97
N LEU A 275 -22.89 6.76 22.75
CA LEU A 275 -22.24 6.53 21.45
C LEU A 275 -21.92 5.06 21.23
N ALA A 276 -21.40 4.39 22.26
CA ALA A 276 -21.02 2.99 22.18
C ALA A 276 -21.10 2.27 23.53
N VAL A 277 -21.19 0.94 23.48
CA VAL A 277 -21.11 0.04 24.64
C VAL A 277 -20.04 -1.01 24.39
N ILE A 278 -19.25 -1.36 25.41
CA ILE A 278 -18.21 -2.39 25.32
C ILE A 278 -18.50 -3.48 26.35
N GLU A 279 -18.54 -4.72 25.89
CA GLU A 279 -18.57 -5.94 26.73
C GLU A 279 -17.22 -6.65 26.68
N ALA A 280 -16.63 -6.91 27.85
CA ALA A 280 -15.30 -7.49 27.99
C ALA A 280 -15.35 -8.90 28.60
N LYS A 281 -14.85 -9.89 27.86
CA LYS A 281 -14.63 -11.25 28.36
C LYS A 281 -13.21 -11.45 28.87
N ARG A 282 -13.01 -12.51 29.66
CA ARG A 282 -11.67 -12.94 30.07
C ARG A 282 -10.83 -13.25 28.84
N THR A 283 -9.55 -12.90 28.86
CA THR A 283 -8.62 -13.02 27.72
C THR A 283 -8.49 -14.45 27.18
N ARG A 284 -8.69 -15.46 28.04
CA ARG A 284 -8.68 -16.87 27.63
C ARG A 284 -9.95 -17.32 26.90
N LYS A 285 -11.05 -16.58 27.02
CA LYS A 285 -12.34 -16.87 26.36
C LYS A 285 -12.41 -16.22 24.99
N ASP A 286 -13.23 -16.80 24.12
CA ASP A 286 -13.61 -16.20 22.85
C ASP A 286 -14.39 -14.90 23.11
N ALA A 287 -14.04 -13.83 22.41
CA ALA A 287 -14.74 -12.55 22.48
C ALA A 287 -16.23 -12.69 22.07
N ASN A 288 -16.56 -13.59 21.14
CA ASN A 288 -17.92 -13.83 20.67
C ASN A 288 -18.87 -14.30 21.79
N ALA A 289 -18.36 -14.85 22.89
CA ALA A 289 -19.17 -15.20 24.05
C ALA A 289 -19.81 -13.96 24.72
N GLY A 290 -19.32 -12.76 24.46
CA GLY A 290 -19.92 -11.49 24.91
C GLY A 290 -20.92 -10.87 23.95
N ARG A 291 -21.06 -11.41 22.72
CA ARG A 291 -21.85 -10.78 21.66
C ARG A 291 -23.32 -10.54 22.07
N GLU A 292 -23.98 -11.57 22.59
CA GLU A 292 -25.40 -11.46 22.96
C GLU A 292 -25.61 -10.50 24.13
N GLN A 293 -24.71 -10.55 25.12
CA GLN A 293 -24.76 -9.65 26.28
C GLN A 293 -24.55 -8.19 25.87
N ALA A 294 -23.58 -7.93 24.98
CA ALA A 294 -23.32 -6.59 24.46
C ALA A 294 -24.54 -6.00 23.73
N LYS A 295 -25.29 -6.83 22.99
CA LYS A 295 -26.54 -6.45 22.35
C LYS A 295 -27.64 -6.13 23.36
N LEU A 296 -27.84 -6.99 24.37
CA LEU A 296 -28.84 -6.76 25.42
C LEU A 296 -28.57 -5.46 26.21
N TYR A 297 -27.30 -5.11 26.39
CA TYR A 297 -26.90 -3.82 26.96
C TYR A 297 -27.21 -2.64 26.03
N ALA A 298 -26.95 -2.78 24.73
CA ALA A 298 -27.36 -1.76 23.76
C ALA A 298 -28.89 -1.57 23.71
N ASP A 299 -29.66 -2.66 23.79
CA ASP A 299 -31.14 -2.62 23.83
C ASP A 299 -31.64 -1.86 25.07
N ALA A 300 -31.03 -2.08 26.25
CA ALA A 300 -31.41 -1.38 27.47
C ALA A 300 -30.99 0.11 27.47
N LEU A 301 -29.82 0.43 26.92
CA LEU A 301 -29.38 1.82 26.73
C LEU A 301 -30.28 2.56 25.73
N GLU A 302 -30.70 1.90 24.66
CA GLU A 302 -31.65 2.47 23.70
C GLU A 302 -33.01 2.74 24.34
N ALA A 303 -33.53 1.78 25.13
CA ALA A 303 -34.81 1.94 25.81
C ALA A 303 -34.83 3.10 26.81
N SER A 304 -33.69 3.39 27.46
CA SER A 304 -33.57 4.45 28.46
C SER A 304 -33.22 5.82 27.87
N THR A 305 -32.42 5.87 26.80
CA THR A 305 -31.86 7.12 26.25
C THR A 305 -32.44 7.51 24.88
N GLY A 306 -33.16 6.61 24.23
CA GLY A 306 -33.72 6.80 22.89
C GLY A 306 -32.70 6.79 21.76
N GLN A 307 -31.45 6.35 22.01
CA GLN A 307 -30.41 6.22 21.00
C GLN A 307 -29.71 4.86 21.13
N ARG A 308 -29.69 4.10 20.04
CA ARG A 308 -28.96 2.83 19.98
C ARG A 308 -27.45 3.07 19.98
N PRO A 309 -26.66 2.62 20.97
CA PRO A 309 -25.21 2.73 20.89
C PRO A 309 -24.61 1.75 19.86
N VAL A 310 -23.40 2.02 19.40
CA VAL A 310 -22.59 1.05 18.62
C VAL A 310 -22.06 -0.02 19.58
N ILE A 311 -22.11 -1.29 19.17
CA ILE A 311 -21.76 -2.41 20.04
C ILE A 311 -20.32 -2.82 19.81
N PHE A 312 -19.53 -2.92 20.88
CA PHE A 312 -18.23 -3.56 20.90
C PHE A 312 -18.21 -4.74 21.85
N TYR A 313 -17.47 -5.78 21.49
CA TYR A 313 -17.16 -6.88 22.41
C TYR A 313 -15.74 -7.38 22.21
N THR A 314 -15.06 -7.69 23.31
CA THR A 314 -13.61 -7.93 23.30
C THR A 314 -13.16 -8.92 24.37
N ASN A 315 -12.00 -9.52 24.18
CA ASN A 315 -11.25 -10.25 25.22
C ASN A 315 -9.91 -9.57 25.58
N GLY A 316 -9.68 -8.35 25.07
CA GLY A 316 -8.43 -7.59 25.20
C GLY A 316 -7.44 -7.77 24.04
N TYR A 317 -7.49 -8.89 23.30
CA TYR A 317 -6.67 -9.11 22.10
C TYR A 317 -7.45 -8.92 20.81
N GLU A 318 -8.70 -9.38 20.80
CA GLU A 318 -9.61 -9.29 19.67
C GLU A 318 -10.69 -8.26 20.00
N ILE A 319 -10.98 -7.36 19.08
CA ILE A 319 -12.01 -6.34 19.22
C ILE A 319 -12.98 -6.53 18.07
N TYR A 320 -14.25 -6.76 18.40
CA TYR A 320 -15.32 -6.81 17.43
C TYR A 320 -16.17 -5.57 17.54
N ILE A 321 -16.61 -5.07 16.39
CA ILE A 321 -17.62 -4.02 16.26
C ILE A 321 -18.87 -4.60 15.61
N TRP A 322 -20.03 -4.19 16.10
CA TRP A 322 -21.33 -4.52 15.54
C TRP A 322 -22.23 -3.28 15.49
N ASP A 323 -22.55 -2.86 14.27
CA ASP A 323 -23.52 -1.79 14.01
C ASP A 323 -24.80 -2.41 13.45
N ASP A 324 -25.56 -3.03 14.34
CA ASP A 324 -26.79 -3.75 14.02
C ASP A 324 -27.94 -2.82 13.64
N ALA A 325 -27.94 -1.58 14.13
CA ALA A 325 -28.88 -0.53 13.74
C ALA A 325 -28.91 -0.31 12.22
N GLN A 326 -27.76 -0.49 11.56
CA GLN A 326 -27.61 -0.37 10.12
C GLN A 326 -27.65 -1.72 9.39
N GLY A 327 -27.91 -2.82 10.10
CA GLY A 327 -27.99 -4.18 9.54
C GLY A 327 -26.65 -4.80 9.16
N TYR A 328 -25.52 -4.29 9.66
CA TYR A 328 -24.21 -4.91 9.40
C TYR A 328 -23.96 -6.08 10.34
N ALA A 329 -23.28 -7.11 9.84
CA ALA A 329 -22.79 -8.21 10.66
C ALA A 329 -21.60 -7.74 11.54
N PRO A 330 -21.35 -8.41 12.68
CA PRO A 330 -20.16 -8.15 13.48
C PRO A 330 -18.89 -8.44 12.69
N ARG A 331 -17.83 -7.67 12.96
CA ARG A 331 -16.54 -7.81 12.29
C ARG A 331 -15.39 -7.49 13.23
N LEU A 332 -14.25 -8.11 13.00
CA LEU A 332 -13.01 -7.85 13.72
C LEU A 332 -12.40 -6.51 13.26
N ILE A 333 -11.92 -5.72 14.22
CA ILE A 333 -11.18 -4.48 13.99
C ILE A 333 -9.92 -4.44 14.86
N PHE A 334 -9.01 -3.53 14.54
CA PHE A 334 -7.68 -3.42 15.17
C PHE A 334 -7.54 -2.15 16.03
N GLY A 335 -8.61 -1.69 16.66
CA GLY A 335 -8.60 -0.51 17.52
C GLY A 335 -10.02 -0.07 17.86
N TYR A 336 -10.17 0.91 18.74
CA TYR A 336 -11.46 1.54 19.01
C TYR A 336 -11.66 2.77 18.13
N TYR A 337 -12.91 3.16 17.95
CA TYR A 337 -13.22 4.39 17.23
C TYR A 337 -13.00 5.60 18.13
N SER A 338 -12.49 6.68 17.55
CA SER A 338 -12.46 7.98 18.22
C SER A 338 -13.88 8.54 18.44
N LYS A 339 -14.03 9.53 19.32
CA LYS A 339 -15.33 10.19 19.57
C LYS A 339 -15.96 10.78 18.31
N ASP A 340 -15.19 11.49 17.49
CA ASP A 340 -15.69 12.05 16.20
C ASP A 340 -16.14 10.95 15.23
N SER A 341 -15.43 9.82 15.17
CA SER A 341 -15.81 8.69 14.32
C SER A 341 -17.11 8.03 14.78
N LEU A 342 -17.33 7.85 16.09
CA LEU A 342 -18.59 7.32 16.61
C LEU A 342 -19.77 8.30 16.47
N GLN A 343 -19.54 9.59 16.72
CA GLN A 343 -20.54 10.63 16.48
C GLN A 343 -20.99 10.63 15.02
N TYR A 344 -20.05 10.55 14.08
CA TYR A 344 -20.39 10.46 12.66
C TYR A 344 -21.13 9.16 12.32
N LEU A 345 -20.71 8.01 12.87
CA LEU A 345 -21.36 6.74 12.61
C LEU A 345 -22.83 6.72 13.07
N ILE A 346 -23.14 7.38 14.18
CA ILE A 346 -24.53 7.55 14.66
C ILE A 346 -25.28 8.55 13.79
N LEU A 347 -24.70 9.71 13.51
CA LEU A 347 -25.30 10.72 12.64
C LEU A 347 -25.62 10.16 11.24
N GLN A 348 -24.77 9.26 10.75
CA GLN A 348 -24.95 8.59 9.47
C GLN A 348 -26.26 7.79 9.39
N ARG A 349 -26.82 7.32 10.50
CA ARG A 349 -28.11 6.60 10.52
C ARG A 349 -29.28 7.49 10.11
N GLU A 350 -29.18 8.80 10.35
CA GLU A 350 -30.17 9.79 9.95
C GLU A 350 -29.88 10.38 8.56
N LEU A 351 -28.59 10.55 8.23
CA LEU A 351 -28.16 11.18 6.97
C LEU A 351 -28.19 10.25 5.76
N LYS A 352 -28.12 8.93 5.96
CA LYS A 352 -28.04 7.96 4.86
C LYS A 352 -29.30 8.00 3.99
N LYS A 353 -29.11 8.42 2.75
CA LYS A 353 -30.09 8.28 1.68
C LYS A 353 -29.93 6.92 0.99
N ASP A 354 -30.94 6.50 0.25
CA ASP A 354 -30.82 5.36 -0.64
C ASP A 354 -29.77 5.67 -1.72
N LEU A 355 -28.68 4.90 -1.67
CA LEU A 355 -27.54 5.07 -2.54
C LEU A 355 -27.94 4.86 -4.01
N ASN A 356 -28.82 3.90 -4.29
CA ASN A 356 -29.24 3.52 -5.64
C ASN A 356 -30.14 4.59 -6.29
N SER A 357 -30.88 5.35 -5.48
CA SER A 357 -31.67 6.51 -5.95
C SER A 357 -30.89 7.82 -6.05
N THR A 358 -29.67 7.89 -5.49
CA THR A 358 -28.85 9.11 -5.50
C THR A 358 -28.22 9.32 -6.90
N PRO A 359 -28.34 10.51 -7.53
CA PRO A 359 -27.80 10.77 -8.86
C PRO A 359 -26.28 10.55 -8.97
N ILE A 360 -25.86 10.04 -10.13
CA ILE A 360 -24.45 9.97 -10.54
C ILE A 360 -24.09 11.30 -11.22
N ASP A 361 -22.92 11.86 -10.90
CA ASP A 361 -22.41 13.04 -11.59
C ASP A 361 -21.93 12.67 -13.01
N THR A 362 -22.84 12.81 -13.98
CA THR A 362 -22.60 12.48 -15.40
C THR A 362 -21.56 13.37 -16.06
N LYS A 363 -21.24 14.54 -15.49
CA LYS A 363 -20.14 15.40 -15.99
C LYS A 363 -18.78 14.78 -15.70
N VAL A 364 -18.67 14.02 -14.61
CA VAL A 364 -17.46 13.28 -14.25
C VAL A 364 -17.45 11.91 -14.93
N ALA A 365 -18.53 11.14 -14.79
CA ALA A 365 -18.63 9.77 -15.28
C ALA A 365 -19.96 9.55 -16.03
N GLY A 366 -20.02 10.01 -17.29
CA GLY A 366 -21.24 10.04 -18.09
C GLY A 366 -21.40 8.90 -19.10
N ARG A 367 -20.39 8.04 -19.28
CA ARG A 367 -20.46 6.91 -20.23
C ARG A 367 -21.26 5.75 -19.62
N LEU A 368 -21.97 4.99 -20.46
CA LEU A 368 -22.87 3.91 -20.02
C LEU A 368 -22.18 2.90 -19.09
N TYR A 369 -21.03 2.34 -19.48
CA TYR A 369 -20.30 1.39 -18.63
C TYR A 369 -19.79 1.99 -17.31
N GLN A 370 -19.54 3.31 -17.26
CA GLN A 370 -19.11 3.99 -16.05
C GLN A 370 -20.28 4.07 -15.06
N MET A 371 -21.46 4.46 -15.54
CA MET A 371 -22.69 4.49 -14.74
C MET A 371 -23.09 3.09 -14.26
N GLU A 372 -22.94 2.08 -15.12
CA GLU A 372 -23.18 0.68 -14.75
C GLU A 372 -22.22 0.22 -13.64
N SER A 373 -20.91 0.50 -13.81
CA SER A 373 -19.88 0.14 -12.83
C SER A 373 -20.15 0.76 -11.46
N ILE A 374 -20.53 2.04 -11.42
CA ILE A 374 -20.88 2.75 -10.19
C ILE A 374 -22.14 2.13 -9.57
N SER A 375 -23.17 1.86 -10.37
CA SER A 375 -24.44 1.28 -9.91
C SER A 375 -24.24 -0.10 -9.29
N ARG A 376 -23.44 -0.99 -9.91
CA ARG A 376 -23.11 -2.32 -9.36
C ARG A 376 -22.45 -2.23 -7.97
N ILE A 377 -21.59 -1.25 -7.75
CA ILE A 377 -20.94 -1.05 -6.46
C ILE A 377 -21.93 -0.54 -5.43
N CYS A 378 -22.78 0.43 -5.82
CA CYS A 378 -23.82 0.97 -4.96
C CYS A 378 -24.82 -0.11 -4.52
N GLU A 379 -25.23 -0.99 -5.43
CA GLU A 379 -26.07 -2.14 -5.14
C GLU A 379 -25.37 -3.09 -4.15
N ARG A 380 -24.13 -3.48 -4.44
CA ARG A 380 -23.33 -4.33 -3.57
C ARG A 380 -23.16 -3.75 -2.16
N PHE A 381 -22.94 -2.44 -2.04
CA PHE A 381 -22.85 -1.77 -0.73
C PHE A 381 -24.19 -1.67 -0.01
N SER A 382 -25.29 -1.53 -0.76
CA SER A 382 -26.66 -1.56 -0.23
C SER A 382 -27.00 -2.95 0.34
N ASP A 383 -26.49 -4.01 -0.29
CA ASP A 383 -26.57 -5.41 0.15
C ASP A 383 -25.62 -5.75 1.33
N LYS A 384 -25.11 -4.72 2.02
CA LYS A 384 -24.24 -4.84 3.21
C LYS A 384 -22.87 -5.46 2.98
N HIS A 385 -22.48 -5.72 1.73
CA HIS A 385 -21.07 -5.98 1.42
C HIS A 385 -20.26 -4.69 1.60
N ARG A 386 -19.04 -4.81 2.15
CA ARG A 386 -18.17 -3.66 2.42
C ARG A 386 -17.02 -3.52 1.43
N LYS A 387 -16.92 -4.43 0.46
CA LYS A 387 -15.80 -4.54 -0.46
C LYS A 387 -16.24 -4.79 -1.88
N ALA A 388 -15.57 -4.15 -2.84
CA ALA A 388 -15.82 -4.27 -4.27
C ALA A 388 -14.52 -4.20 -5.08
N LEU A 389 -14.55 -4.78 -6.28
CA LEU A 389 -13.43 -4.77 -7.23
C LEU A 389 -13.93 -4.35 -8.62
N ILE A 390 -13.30 -3.32 -9.19
CA ILE A 390 -13.51 -2.87 -10.57
C ILE A 390 -12.31 -3.27 -11.42
N VAL A 391 -12.60 -3.97 -12.50
CA VAL A 391 -11.62 -4.30 -13.54
C VAL A 391 -11.99 -3.50 -14.77
N GLN A 392 -11.11 -2.59 -15.19
CA GLN A 392 -11.36 -1.64 -16.26
C GLN A 392 -10.09 -1.44 -17.08
N ALA A 393 -10.17 -1.64 -18.40
CA ALA A 393 -9.05 -1.44 -19.31
C ALA A 393 -8.38 -0.05 -19.11
N THR A 394 -7.09 0.04 -19.36
CA THR A 394 -6.37 1.31 -19.28
C THR A 394 -6.97 2.32 -20.27
N GLY A 395 -7.12 3.59 -19.85
CA GLY A 395 -7.72 4.64 -20.68
C GLY A 395 -9.25 4.81 -20.55
N THR A 396 -9.96 3.89 -19.88
CA THR A 396 -11.43 3.94 -19.70
C THR A 396 -11.90 4.85 -18.55
N GLY A 397 -11.00 5.65 -17.95
CA GLY A 397 -11.38 6.63 -16.94
C GLY A 397 -11.64 6.06 -15.53
N LYS A 398 -10.89 5.04 -15.08
CA LYS A 398 -10.92 4.52 -13.69
C LYS A 398 -10.94 5.62 -12.62
N THR A 399 -10.08 6.63 -12.77
CA THR A 399 -10.02 7.78 -11.85
C THR A 399 -11.34 8.55 -11.84
N ARG A 400 -11.97 8.78 -13.00
CA ARG A 400 -13.29 9.44 -13.09
C ARG A 400 -14.39 8.62 -12.42
N VAL A 401 -14.41 7.31 -12.65
CA VAL A 401 -15.35 6.37 -11.99
C VAL A 401 -15.22 6.46 -10.47
N SER A 402 -14.00 6.43 -9.94
CA SER A 402 -13.78 6.55 -8.49
C SER A 402 -14.17 7.91 -7.91
N ILE A 403 -13.95 9.02 -8.63
CA ILE A 403 -14.38 10.35 -8.20
C ILE A 403 -15.90 10.43 -8.17
N ALA A 404 -16.58 9.96 -9.23
CA ALA A 404 -18.04 9.97 -9.30
C ALA A 404 -18.67 9.08 -8.21
N LEU A 405 -18.08 7.90 -7.96
CA LEU A 405 -18.47 7.03 -6.85
C LEU A 405 -18.29 7.74 -5.50
N ALA A 406 -17.11 8.32 -5.26
CA ALA A 406 -16.81 9.07 -4.03
C ALA A 406 -17.83 10.20 -3.79
N LYS A 407 -18.15 10.99 -4.83
CA LYS A 407 -19.16 12.05 -4.77
C LYS A 407 -20.54 11.50 -4.43
N ARG A 408 -20.98 10.43 -5.10
CA ARG A 408 -22.26 9.79 -4.81
C ARG A 408 -22.36 9.31 -3.35
N LEU A 409 -21.29 8.72 -2.80
CA LEU A 409 -21.25 8.33 -1.39
C LEU A 409 -21.27 9.53 -0.43
N LEU A 410 -20.59 10.63 -0.76
CA LEU A 410 -20.63 11.87 0.02
C LEU A 410 -22.04 12.47 0.03
N ASP A 411 -22.65 12.61 -1.15
CA ASP A 411 -23.98 13.24 -1.33
C ASP A 411 -25.12 12.40 -0.71
N ALA A 412 -24.96 11.08 -0.70
CA ALA A 412 -25.87 10.13 -0.06
C ALA A 412 -25.64 9.99 1.46
N GLY A 413 -24.62 10.64 2.03
CA GLY A 413 -24.29 10.54 3.46
C GLY A 413 -23.65 9.20 3.87
N TRP A 414 -23.21 8.38 2.92
CA TRP A 414 -22.52 7.10 3.17
C TRP A 414 -21.04 7.26 3.51
N ALA A 415 -20.43 8.39 3.15
CA ALA A 415 -19.06 8.73 3.50
C ALA A 415 -18.93 10.22 3.88
N LYS A 416 -18.00 10.53 4.80
CA LYS A 416 -17.54 11.88 5.15
C LYS A 416 -16.05 12.04 4.84
N ARG A 417 -15.27 10.98 5.06
CA ARG A 417 -13.80 10.95 4.88
C ARG A 417 -13.39 9.82 3.95
N ILE A 418 -12.68 10.17 2.88
CA ILE A 418 -12.27 9.26 1.80
C ILE A 418 -10.75 9.21 1.72
N LEU A 419 -10.20 8.01 1.60
CA LEU A 419 -8.78 7.78 1.34
C LEU A 419 -8.60 7.20 -0.07
N PHE A 420 -7.87 7.91 -0.91
CA PHE A 420 -7.44 7.44 -2.23
C PHE A 420 -5.96 7.01 -2.17
N LEU A 421 -5.70 5.74 -2.42
CA LEU A 421 -4.38 5.12 -2.42
C LEU A 421 -3.90 4.85 -3.84
N CYS A 422 -2.64 5.18 -4.10
CA CYS A 422 -1.97 4.89 -5.37
C CYS A 422 -0.53 4.38 -5.15
N ASP A 423 0.07 3.78 -6.18
CA ASP A 423 1.40 3.18 -6.06
C ASP A 423 2.53 4.23 -6.02
N ARG A 424 2.43 5.28 -6.84
CA ARG A 424 3.54 6.21 -7.13
C ARG A 424 3.17 7.68 -6.92
N LYS A 425 4.19 8.52 -6.76
CA LYS A 425 4.03 9.98 -6.57
C LYS A 425 3.35 10.66 -7.77
N GLU A 426 3.65 10.24 -9.00
CA GLU A 426 3.00 10.77 -10.21
C GLU A 426 1.50 10.47 -10.25
N LEU A 427 1.12 9.22 -9.96
CA LEU A 427 -0.29 8.83 -9.85
C LEU A 427 -1.01 9.62 -8.76
N ARG A 428 -0.33 9.87 -7.63
CA ARG A 428 -0.85 10.74 -6.55
C ARG A 428 -1.08 12.17 -7.03
N LYS A 429 -0.16 12.74 -7.82
CA LYS A 429 -0.28 14.09 -8.41
C LYS A 429 -1.48 14.15 -9.36
N GLN A 430 -1.62 13.17 -10.25
CA GLN A 430 -2.72 13.09 -11.21
C GLN A 430 -4.08 12.93 -10.53
N ALA A 431 -4.20 12.00 -9.58
CA ALA A 431 -5.42 11.86 -8.78
C ALA A 431 -5.73 13.16 -8.03
N GLY A 432 -4.73 13.80 -7.42
CA GLY A 432 -4.89 15.10 -6.77
C GLY A 432 -5.45 16.19 -7.68
N ASN A 433 -4.93 16.30 -8.91
CA ASN A 433 -5.42 17.25 -9.89
C ASN A 433 -6.87 16.92 -10.33
N ALA A 434 -7.16 15.66 -10.64
CA ALA A 434 -8.48 15.21 -11.09
C ALA A 434 -9.56 15.40 -10.01
N PHE A 435 -9.25 15.08 -8.74
CA PHE A 435 -10.18 15.38 -7.64
C PHE A 435 -10.36 16.90 -7.49
N ASN A 436 -9.30 17.70 -7.54
CA ASN A 436 -9.43 19.16 -7.39
C ASN A 436 -10.23 19.82 -8.53
N GLU A 437 -10.21 19.24 -9.74
CA GLU A 437 -11.03 19.68 -10.87
C GLU A 437 -12.52 19.35 -10.69
N HIS A 438 -12.81 18.15 -10.18
CA HIS A 438 -14.17 17.60 -10.17
C HIS A 438 -14.88 17.68 -8.81
N THR A 439 -14.21 18.07 -7.72
CA THR A 439 -14.80 18.26 -6.40
C THR A 439 -14.30 19.52 -5.70
N LYS A 440 -15.17 20.12 -4.88
CA LYS A 440 -14.86 21.27 -4.02
C LYS A 440 -14.57 20.87 -2.57
N GLU A 441 -14.60 19.57 -2.28
CA GLU A 441 -14.35 19.04 -0.94
C GLU A 441 -12.90 19.29 -0.51
N PRO A 442 -12.62 19.60 0.77
CA PRO A 442 -11.25 19.84 1.24
C PRO A 442 -10.32 18.64 0.98
N LEU A 443 -9.26 18.86 0.20
CA LEU A 443 -8.27 17.84 -0.14
C LEU A 443 -6.98 17.95 0.67
N PHE A 444 -6.39 16.80 1.01
CA PHE A 444 -5.04 16.71 1.55
C PHE A 444 -4.20 15.68 0.78
N ILE A 445 -3.20 16.18 0.05
CA ILE A 445 -2.24 15.37 -0.69
C ILE A 445 -1.04 15.13 0.21
N LYS A 446 -0.92 13.92 0.76
CA LYS A 446 0.10 13.57 1.74
C LYS A 446 1.50 13.78 1.16
N GLY A 447 2.32 14.63 1.79
CA GLY A 447 3.68 14.96 1.35
C GLY A 447 3.78 16.14 0.35
N LYS A 448 2.67 16.78 -0.01
CA LYS A 448 2.63 18.02 -0.82
C LYS A 448 1.85 19.13 -0.13
N SER A 449 0.70 18.83 0.48
CA SER A 449 -0.14 19.80 1.18
C SER A 449 0.47 20.23 2.52
N LYS A 450 0.16 21.45 2.97
CA LYS A 450 0.52 21.96 4.32
C LYS A 450 -0.17 21.11 5.40
N LYS A 451 0.56 20.76 6.48
CA LYS A 451 0.06 19.87 7.55
C LYS A 451 -1.23 20.35 8.21
N GLU A 452 -1.41 21.66 8.34
CA GLU A 452 -2.62 22.27 8.94
C GLU A 452 -3.91 21.94 8.19
N LEU A 453 -3.83 21.58 6.91
CA LEU A 453 -5.01 21.19 6.12
C LEU A 453 -5.50 19.78 6.44
N ALA A 454 -4.67 18.93 7.05
CA ALA A 454 -5.00 17.53 7.29
C ALA A 454 -6.24 17.35 8.17
N SER A 455 -6.39 18.17 9.23
CA SER A 455 -7.54 18.08 10.15
C SER A 455 -8.88 18.51 9.53
N LYS A 456 -8.85 19.24 8.42
CA LYS A 456 -10.05 19.70 7.69
C LYS A 456 -10.34 18.87 6.44
N ALA A 457 -9.45 17.94 6.09
CA ALA A 457 -9.54 17.20 4.85
C ALA A 457 -10.68 16.18 4.90
N ARG A 458 -11.49 16.18 3.85
CA ARG A 458 -12.47 15.11 3.59
C ARG A 458 -11.94 14.09 2.61
N ILE A 459 -11.00 14.47 1.75
CA ILE A 459 -10.36 13.57 0.80
C ILE A 459 -8.86 13.59 1.03
N VAL A 460 -8.32 12.44 1.41
CA VAL A 460 -6.89 12.22 1.61
C VAL A 460 -6.36 11.41 0.45
N ILE A 461 -5.30 11.90 -0.20
CA ILE A 461 -4.66 11.22 -1.33
C ILE A 461 -3.22 10.91 -0.93
N ALA A 462 -2.87 9.63 -0.94
CA ALA A 462 -1.57 9.15 -0.47
C ALA A 462 -1.03 8.00 -1.32
N THR A 463 0.28 7.82 -1.32
CA THR A 463 0.88 6.59 -1.83
C THR A 463 0.84 5.48 -0.78
N TYR A 464 0.84 4.21 -1.18
CA TYR A 464 0.89 3.09 -0.22
C TYR A 464 2.07 3.21 0.78
N PRO A 465 3.33 3.46 0.35
CA PRO A 465 4.44 3.65 1.29
C PRO A 465 4.28 4.89 2.18
N GLY A 466 3.65 5.95 1.67
CA GLY A 466 3.40 7.16 2.45
C GLY A 466 2.35 6.94 3.53
N MET A 467 1.33 6.11 3.25
CA MET A 467 0.28 5.83 4.23
C MET A 467 0.73 4.80 5.28
N ILE A 468 1.40 3.72 4.87
CA ILE A 468 1.84 2.65 5.79
C ILE A 468 2.76 3.15 6.91
N GLN A 469 3.48 4.26 6.71
CA GLN A 469 4.36 4.82 7.74
C GLN A 469 3.61 5.46 8.91
N ASN A 470 2.40 6.00 8.68
CA ASN A 470 1.68 6.77 9.69
C ASN A 470 0.17 6.49 9.74
N TYR A 471 -0.28 5.32 9.30
CA TYR A 471 -1.72 5.00 9.34
C TYR A 471 -2.27 5.02 10.78
N GLU A 472 -1.41 4.71 11.78
CA GLU A 472 -1.71 4.80 13.22
C GLU A 472 -1.98 6.23 13.73
N GLU A 473 -1.72 7.27 12.94
CA GLU A 473 -2.13 8.64 13.30
C GLU A 473 -3.66 8.83 13.20
N TYR A 474 -4.36 7.88 12.57
CA TYR A 474 -5.79 7.89 12.35
C TYR A 474 -6.43 6.73 13.12
N ASP A 475 -7.59 6.94 13.74
CA ASP A 475 -8.36 5.85 14.34
C ASP A 475 -8.86 4.87 13.26
N VAL A 476 -9.17 3.63 13.66
CA VAL A 476 -9.60 2.60 12.71
C VAL A 476 -10.88 2.97 11.95
N GLY A 477 -11.75 3.80 12.55
CA GLY A 477 -12.99 4.29 11.96
C GLY A 477 -12.86 5.63 11.23
N HIS A 478 -11.63 6.11 11.01
CA HIS A 478 -11.42 7.44 10.46
C HIS A 478 -11.91 7.56 9.01
N PHE A 479 -11.61 6.60 8.14
CA PHE A 479 -12.06 6.65 6.74
C PHE A 479 -13.34 5.85 6.56
N ASP A 480 -14.29 6.40 5.81
CA ASP A 480 -15.54 5.73 5.46
C ASP A 480 -15.44 4.98 4.13
N LEU A 481 -14.56 5.47 3.23
CA LEU A 481 -14.26 4.87 1.94
C LEU A 481 -12.75 4.85 1.68
N ILE A 482 -12.24 3.70 1.26
CA ILE A 482 -10.89 3.53 0.74
C ILE A 482 -10.99 3.11 -0.73
N VAL A 483 -10.37 3.89 -1.60
CA VAL A 483 -10.18 3.56 -3.01
C VAL A 483 -8.73 3.21 -3.24
N ALA A 484 -8.49 2.03 -3.82
CA ALA A 484 -7.19 1.47 -4.08
C ALA A 484 -6.94 1.37 -5.58
N ASP A 485 -6.16 2.32 -6.12
CA ASP A 485 -5.76 2.28 -7.52
C ASP A 485 -4.62 1.27 -7.74
N GLU A 486 -4.60 0.68 -8.93
CA GLU A 486 -3.70 -0.41 -9.33
C GLU A 486 -3.69 -1.59 -8.33
N SER A 487 -4.89 -2.07 -8.00
CA SER A 487 -5.19 -3.17 -7.06
C SER A 487 -4.73 -4.57 -7.53
N HIS A 488 -3.43 -4.75 -7.77
CA HIS A 488 -2.83 -6.05 -8.13
C HIS A 488 -1.85 -6.58 -7.06
N ARG A 489 -1.14 -7.68 -7.38
CA ARG A 489 -0.38 -8.60 -6.49
C ARG A 489 0.48 -7.91 -5.40
N SER A 490 0.97 -6.70 -5.63
CA SER A 490 1.80 -5.90 -4.71
C SER A 490 1.05 -5.44 -3.46
N ILE A 491 -0.26 -5.19 -3.54
CA ILE A 491 -1.05 -4.67 -2.42
C ILE A 491 -1.31 -5.74 -1.37
N TYR A 492 -1.72 -6.94 -1.77
CA TYR A 492 -2.03 -8.03 -0.83
C TYR A 492 -0.82 -8.39 0.04
N ASN A 493 0.37 -8.51 -0.56
CA ASN A 493 1.56 -9.00 0.14
C ASN A 493 2.31 -7.92 0.94
N LYS A 494 2.21 -6.63 0.58
CA LYS A 494 3.02 -5.57 1.20
C LYS A 494 2.19 -4.51 1.92
N TYR A 495 0.97 -4.26 1.47
CA TYR A 495 0.13 -3.14 1.92
C TYR A 495 -1.26 -3.58 2.41
N GLY A 496 -1.53 -4.88 2.47
CA GLY A 496 -2.81 -5.45 2.92
C GLY A 496 -3.18 -5.01 4.33
N GLU A 497 -2.18 -4.65 5.15
CA GLU A 497 -2.37 -4.10 6.49
C GLU A 497 -3.26 -2.85 6.51
N LEU A 498 -3.16 -1.97 5.51
CA LEU A 498 -3.98 -0.75 5.43
C LEU A 498 -5.48 -1.09 5.32
N PHE A 499 -5.80 -2.11 4.53
CA PHE A 499 -7.18 -2.59 4.30
C PHE A 499 -7.72 -3.40 5.47
N LYS A 500 -6.84 -3.94 6.32
CA LYS A 500 -7.23 -4.61 7.56
C LYS A 500 -7.44 -3.61 8.69
N TYR A 501 -6.58 -2.60 8.81
CA TYR A 501 -6.62 -1.60 9.86
C TYR A 501 -7.86 -0.71 9.80
N PHE A 502 -8.13 -0.12 8.64
CA PHE A 502 -9.25 0.81 8.49
C PHE A 502 -10.57 0.09 8.24
N ASP A 503 -11.53 0.33 9.11
CA ASP A 503 -12.88 -0.19 9.01
C ASP A 503 -13.77 0.68 8.11
N ALA A 504 -13.45 0.65 6.81
CA ALA A 504 -14.08 1.44 5.75
C ALA A 504 -14.79 0.55 4.72
N LEU A 505 -15.64 1.16 3.87
CA LEU A 505 -15.97 0.59 2.56
C LEU A 505 -14.69 0.59 1.69
N GLN A 506 -14.47 -0.46 0.91
CA GLN A 506 -13.22 -0.66 0.17
C GLN A 506 -13.49 -0.97 -1.31
N VAL A 507 -12.84 -0.22 -2.20
CA VAL A 507 -12.96 -0.39 -3.65
C VAL A 507 -11.57 -0.56 -4.25
N GLY A 508 -11.32 -1.70 -4.86
CA GLY A 508 -10.14 -1.93 -5.69
C GLY A 508 -10.40 -1.53 -7.13
N LEU A 509 -9.47 -0.80 -7.76
CA LEU A 509 -9.48 -0.50 -9.19
C LEU A 509 -8.27 -1.19 -9.82
N THR A 510 -8.45 -1.90 -10.93
CA THR A 510 -7.32 -2.50 -11.65
C THR A 510 -7.53 -2.48 -13.15
N ALA A 511 -6.43 -2.36 -13.90
CA ALA A 511 -6.39 -2.52 -15.34
C ALA A 511 -6.03 -3.93 -15.80
N THR A 512 -5.62 -4.79 -14.86
CA THR A 512 -5.22 -6.16 -15.15
C THR A 512 -6.44 -7.00 -15.57
N PRO A 513 -6.38 -7.70 -16.72
CA PRO A 513 -7.46 -8.58 -17.16
C PRO A 513 -7.84 -9.61 -16.10
N VAL A 514 -9.13 -9.98 -16.10
CA VAL A 514 -9.71 -10.83 -15.05
C VAL A 514 -9.01 -12.19 -14.95
N GLU A 515 -8.52 -12.74 -16.07
CA GLU A 515 -7.83 -14.04 -16.05
C GLU A 515 -6.52 -14.01 -15.26
N MET A 516 -5.90 -12.84 -15.16
CA MET A 516 -4.61 -12.59 -14.48
C MET A 516 -4.78 -12.13 -13.03
N ILE A 517 -6.02 -11.93 -12.58
CA ILE A 517 -6.30 -11.54 -11.20
C ILE A 517 -6.09 -12.76 -10.31
N SER A 518 -5.25 -12.62 -9.30
CA SER A 518 -4.98 -13.70 -8.34
C SER A 518 -6.21 -14.01 -7.46
N ARG A 519 -6.29 -15.25 -6.95
CA ARG A 519 -7.29 -15.63 -5.93
C ARG A 519 -7.25 -14.71 -4.72
N SER A 520 -6.04 -14.38 -4.26
CA SER A 520 -5.82 -13.51 -3.10
C SER A 520 -6.36 -12.08 -3.32
N THR A 521 -6.20 -11.53 -4.53
CA THR A 521 -6.76 -10.20 -4.88
C THR A 521 -8.29 -10.22 -4.86
N SER A 522 -8.90 -11.27 -5.43
CA SER A 522 -10.37 -11.41 -5.43
C SER A 522 -10.91 -11.52 -4.00
N GLN A 523 -10.28 -12.36 -3.17
CA GLN A 523 -10.62 -12.53 -1.75
C GLN A 523 -10.44 -11.25 -0.93
N LEU A 524 -9.37 -10.47 -1.18
CA LEU A 524 -9.10 -9.21 -0.49
C LEU A 524 -10.28 -8.24 -0.61
N PHE A 525 -10.87 -8.15 -1.81
CA PHE A 525 -12.02 -7.31 -2.10
C PHE A 525 -13.37 -8.06 -2.02
N GLY A 526 -13.39 -9.22 -1.36
CA GLY A 526 -14.60 -9.98 -1.08
C GLY A 526 -15.36 -10.44 -2.32
N CYS A 527 -14.66 -10.69 -3.42
CA CYS A 527 -15.22 -11.17 -4.69
C CYS A 527 -14.85 -12.64 -4.92
N ASP A 528 -15.71 -13.37 -5.64
CA ASP A 528 -15.40 -14.72 -6.07
C ASP A 528 -14.28 -14.70 -7.12
N TYR A 529 -13.54 -15.81 -7.22
CA TYR A 529 -12.38 -15.89 -8.09
C TYR A 529 -12.79 -15.66 -9.56
N LYS A 530 -12.15 -14.67 -10.21
CA LYS A 530 -12.45 -14.23 -11.58
C LYS A 530 -13.86 -13.63 -11.77
N MET A 531 -14.52 -13.22 -10.69
CA MET A 531 -15.82 -12.52 -10.75
C MET A 531 -15.72 -11.17 -10.02
N PRO A 532 -15.08 -10.15 -10.63
CA PRO A 532 -15.06 -8.81 -10.05
C PRO A 532 -16.48 -8.22 -10.00
N THR A 533 -16.69 -7.22 -9.15
CA THR A 533 -17.99 -6.53 -9.04
C THR A 533 -18.40 -5.87 -10.36
N ALA A 534 -17.44 -5.22 -11.03
CA ALA A 534 -17.62 -4.66 -12.37
C ALA A 534 -16.42 -5.02 -13.24
N ASN A 535 -16.68 -5.37 -14.51
CA ASN A 535 -15.67 -5.70 -15.50
C ASN A 535 -15.96 -4.96 -16.79
N TYR A 536 -14.95 -4.27 -17.33
CA TYR A 536 -15.00 -3.61 -18.63
C TYR A 536 -13.64 -3.82 -19.34
N PRO A 537 -13.51 -4.92 -20.09
CA PRO A 537 -12.25 -5.34 -20.70
C PRO A 537 -11.90 -4.50 -21.94
N LEU A 538 -10.69 -4.69 -22.48
CA LEU A 538 -10.17 -3.88 -23.59
C LEU A 538 -11.00 -4.08 -24.87
N GLU A 539 -11.41 -5.31 -25.12
CA GLU A 539 -12.17 -5.76 -26.28
C GLU A 539 -13.50 -5.01 -26.37
N GLN A 540 -14.24 -5.00 -25.25
CA GLN A 540 -15.50 -4.27 -25.14
C GLN A 540 -15.27 -2.76 -25.26
N ALA A 541 -14.18 -2.25 -24.68
CA ALA A 541 -13.86 -0.82 -24.75
C ALA A 541 -13.55 -0.32 -26.15
N ILE A 542 -12.97 -1.16 -27.01
CA ILE A 542 -12.71 -0.86 -28.42
C ILE A 542 -13.98 -1.02 -29.25
N GLU A 543 -14.75 -2.09 -29.03
CA GLU A 543 -16.04 -2.32 -29.70
C GLU A 543 -17.01 -1.15 -29.47
N GLU A 544 -17.08 -0.63 -28.24
CA GLU A 544 -17.91 0.51 -27.88
C GLU A 544 -17.23 1.88 -28.15
N LYS A 545 -16.15 1.93 -28.95
CA LYS A 545 -15.42 3.16 -29.35
C LYS A 545 -14.96 4.04 -28.18
N ASN A 546 -14.78 3.44 -27.01
CA ASN A 546 -14.31 4.11 -25.82
C ASN A 546 -12.78 4.16 -25.74
N LEU A 547 -12.11 3.34 -26.55
CA LEU A 547 -10.67 3.28 -26.80
C LEU A 547 -10.42 3.05 -28.30
N VAL A 548 -9.22 3.40 -28.76
CA VAL A 548 -8.77 3.11 -30.13
C VAL A 548 -8.07 1.74 -30.22
N PRO A 549 -8.21 1.01 -31.34
CA PRO A 549 -7.47 -0.22 -31.60
C PRO A 549 -5.97 0.03 -31.87
N PHE A 550 -5.20 -1.06 -32.03
CA PHE A 550 -3.76 -1.01 -32.29
C PHE A 550 -3.29 -2.01 -33.33
N LYS A 551 -2.32 -1.63 -34.15
CA LYS A 551 -1.61 -2.55 -35.06
C LYS A 551 -0.26 -2.93 -34.48
N VAL A 552 0.12 -4.19 -34.64
CA VAL A 552 1.41 -4.72 -34.18
C VAL A 552 2.29 -4.99 -35.39
N VAL A 553 3.43 -4.30 -35.44
CA VAL A 553 4.46 -4.52 -36.45
C VAL A 553 5.66 -5.12 -35.72
N THR A 554 6.00 -6.36 -36.04
CA THR A 554 7.28 -6.92 -35.62
C THR A 554 8.37 -6.49 -36.58
N HIS A 555 9.52 -6.14 -36.02
CA HIS A 555 10.72 -5.84 -36.78
C HIS A 555 11.92 -6.31 -35.96
N THR A 556 12.47 -7.46 -36.28
CA THR A 556 13.57 -8.02 -35.49
C THR A 556 14.81 -8.20 -36.35
N THR A 557 15.97 -7.94 -35.77
CA THR A 557 17.26 -8.19 -36.40
C THR A 557 17.73 -9.60 -36.08
N GLN A 558 18.75 -10.09 -36.80
CA GLN A 558 19.31 -11.43 -36.56
C GLN A 558 19.87 -11.54 -35.13
N PHE A 559 20.60 -10.53 -34.65
CA PHE A 559 21.21 -10.57 -33.32
C PHE A 559 20.19 -10.62 -32.18
N LEU A 560 18.99 -10.05 -32.38
CA LEU A 560 17.89 -10.15 -31.42
C LEU A 560 17.23 -11.54 -31.43
N ARG A 561 17.13 -12.19 -32.60
CA ARG A 561 16.49 -13.51 -32.75
C ARG A 561 17.40 -14.66 -32.31
N ASP A 562 18.64 -14.67 -32.78
CA ASP A 562 19.51 -15.84 -32.72
C ASP A 562 20.60 -15.71 -31.65
N GLY A 563 20.94 -14.48 -31.27
CA GLY A 563 22.06 -14.19 -30.39
C GLY A 563 23.26 -13.59 -31.12
N ILE A 564 24.38 -13.47 -30.43
CA ILE A 564 25.66 -13.07 -31.01
C ILE A 564 26.67 -14.17 -30.70
N LYS A 565 27.13 -14.88 -31.74
CA LYS A 565 28.09 -15.99 -31.63
C LYS A 565 29.28 -15.74 -32.53
N ALA A 566 30.48 -15.88 -31.99
CA ALA A 566 31.73 -15.72 -32.73
C ALA A 566 31.78 -16.54 -34.03
N SER A 567 31.21 -17.76 -34.04
CA SER A 567 31.17 -18.64 -35.20
C SER A 567 30.23 -18.18 -36.33
N GLU A 568 29.36 -17.22 -36.06
CA GLU A 568 28.31 -16.74 -36.97
C GLU A 568 28.59 -15.30 -37.46
N LEU A 569 29.70 -14.69 -37.03
CA LEU A 569 30.13 -13.36 -37.49
C LEU A 569 30.87 -13.44 -38.83
N THR A 570 30.68 -12.44 -39.69
CA THR A 570 31.43 -12.31 -40.95
C THR A 570 32.87 -11.87 -40.71
N ASP A 571 33.75 -12.07 -41.70
CA ASP A 571 35.15 -11.63 -41.63
C ASP A 571 35.25 -10.10 -41.39
N GLU A 572 34.35 -9.31 -41.98
CA GLU A 572 34.25 -7.87 -41.76
C GLU A 572 33.82 -7.52 -40.33
N GLN A 573 32.83 -8.20 -39.76
CA GLN A 573 32.38 -8.00 -38.38
C GLN A 573 33.48 -8.38 -37.37
N ILE A 574 34.23 -9.45 -37.65
CA ILE A 574 35.40 -9.84 -36.86
C ILE A 574 36.45 -8.73 -36.86
N ALA A 575 36.76 -8.16 -38.04
CA ALA A 575 37.68 -7.03 -38.14
C ALA A 575 37.18 -5.78 -37.39
N GLU A 576 35.88 -5.47 -37.45
CA GLU A 576 35.27 -4.36 -36.69
C GLU A 576 35.40 -4.54 -35.17
N LEU A 577 35.28 -5.76 -34.65
CA LEU A 577 35.49 -6.07 -33.23
C LEU A 577 36.95 -5.92 -32.82
N GLU A 578 37.87 -6.42 -33.64
CA GLU A 578 39.31 -6.31 -33.40
C GLU A 578 39.75 -4.82 -33.37
N ASP A 579 39.23 -3.99 -34.28
CA ASP A 579 39.46 -2.54 -34.30
C ASP A 579 38.89 -1.83 -33.05
N GLN A 580 37.81 -2.37 -32.47
CA GLN A 580 37.25 -1.92 -31.18
C GLN A 580 38.01 -2.48 -29.97
N GLY A 581 39.01 -3.35 -30.18
CA GLY A 581 39.80 -3.99 -29.13
C GLY A 581 39.03 -5.08 -28.36
N ILE A 582 38.01 -5.68 -29.00
CA ILE A 582 37.15 -6.72 -28.41
C ILE A 582 37.53 -8.06 -29.02
N ASP A 583 37.82 -9.06 -28.17
CA ASP A 583 38.09 -10.43 -28.63
C ASP A 583 36.77 -11.10 -29.06
N PRO A 584 36.60 -11.46 -30.35
CA PRO A 584 35.38 -12.09 -30.86
C PRO A 584 35.03 -13.39 -30.11
N ASN A 585 36.02 -14.14 -29.61
CA ASN A 585 35.79 -15.38 -28.87
C ASN A 585 35.12 -15.16 -27.50
N THR A 586 35.05 -13.90 -27.04
CA THR A 586 34.32 -13.53 -25.82
C THR A 586 32.83 -13.29 -26.06
N LEU A 587 32.40 -13.29 -27.33
CA LEU A 587 31.00 -13.12 -27.75
C LEU A 587 30.37 -14.48 -28.07
N ASP A 588 29.72 -15.06 -27.06
CA ASP A 588 28.91 -16.27 -27.19
C ASP A 588 27.66 -16.13 -26.32
N PHE A 589 26.68 -15.40 -26.86
CA PHE A 589 25.43 -15.09 -26.19
C PHE A 589 24.27 -15.59 -27.01
N ASP A 590 23.53 -16.57 -26.49
CA ASP A 590 22.24 -16.94 -27.09
C ASP A 590 21.23 -15.79 -26.96
N ALA A 591 20.16 -15.80 -27.76
CA ALA A 591 19.09 -14.79 -27.75
C ALA A 591 18.56 -14.42 -26.34
N LYS A 592 18.48 -15.38 -25.42
CA LYS A 592 18.03 -15.17 -24.03
C LYS A 592 19.03 -14.40 -23.16
N GLN A 593 20.30 -14.35 -23.55
CA GLN A 593 21.38 -13.69 -22.83
C GLN A 593 21.69 -12.30 -23.39
N VAL A 594 21.41 -12.07 -24.68
CA VAL A 594 21.63 -10.77 -25.35
C VAL A 594 20.93 -9.61 -24.62
N ASP A 595 19.79 -9.86 -23.95
CA ASP A 595 19.06 -8.83 -23.21
C ASP A 595 19.91 -8.09 -22.15
N LYS A 596 20.79 -8.83 -21.47
CA LYS A 596 21.61 -8.40 -20.32
C LYS A 596 23.09 -8.31 -20.64
N ALA A 597 23.56 -9.12 -21.59
CA ALA A 597 24.98 -9.33 -21.82
C ALA A 597 25.61 -8.27 -22.70
N ILE A 598 24.87 -7.69 -23.67
CA ILE A 598 25.48 -6.82 -24.69
C ILE A 598 24.50 -5.83 -25.32
N PHE A 599 25.00 -4.67 -25.74
CA PHE A 599 24.29 -3.72 -26.59
C PHE A 599 25.03 -3.54 -27.91
N ASN A 600 24.38 -3.87 -29.03
CA ASN A 600 24.89 -3.54 -30.35
C ASN A 600 24.31 -2.21 -30.84
N LYS A 601 25.15 -1.27 -31.29
CA LYS A 601 24.70 0.04 -31.77
C LYS A 601 23.86 -0.08 -33.04
N ASP A 602 24.25 -0.90 -34.01
CA ASP A 602 23.52 -0.99 -35.27
C ASP A 602 22.10 -1.57 -35.09
N THR A 603 21.91 -2.56 -34.22
CA THR A 603 20.58 -3.04 -33.80
C THR A 603 19.71 -1.88 -33.31
N ASN A 604 20.27 -1.00 -32.48
CA ASN A 604 19.55 0.13 -31.91
C ASN A 604 19.29 1.24 -32.94
N ARG A 605 20.20 1.47 -33.89
CA ARG A 605 19.96 2.33 -35.05
C ARG A 605 18.79 1.80 -35.89
N ALA A 606 18.70 0.48 -36.09
CA ALA A 606 17.59 -0.15 -36.80
C ALA A 606 16.24 0.05 -36.08
N ILE A 607 16.21 -0.07 -34.75
CA ILE A 607 15.02 0.21 -33.92
C ILE A 607 14.55 1.67 -34.11
N ILE A 608 15.47 2.63 -34.00
CA ILE A 608 15.16 4.05 -34.15
C ILE A 608 14.67 4.35 -35.58
N ARG A 609 15.38 3.83 -36.59
CA ARG A 609 15.04 4.01 -38.00
C ARG A 609 13.64 3.47 -38.31
N ASN A 610 13.28 2.32 -37.77
CA ASN A 610 11.95 1.73 -37.95
C ASN A 610 10.84 2.66 -37.44
N LEU A 611 11.02 3.27 -36.25
CA LEU A 611 10.07 4.27 -35.73
C LEU A 611 10.00 5.51 -36.64
N MET A 612 11.15 6.05 -37.05
CA MET A 612 11.20 7.29 -37.83
C MET A 612 10.63 7.13 -39.24
N GLU A 613 10.83 5.98 -39.88
CA GLU A 613 10.39 5.73 -41.25
C GLU A 613 8.95 5.20 -41.34
N LYS A 614 8.52 4.37 -40.38
CA LYS A 614 7.24 3.66 -40.44
C LYS A 614 6.25 4.05 -39.35
N GLY A 615 6.63 4.90 -38.40
CA GLY A 615 5.74 5.44 -37.37
C GLY A 615 4.58 6.23 -37.96
N LEU A 616 3.45 6.25 -37.24
CA LEU A 616 2.40 7.21 -37.52
C LEU A 616 2.95 8.61 -37.30
N LYS A 617 2.72 9.46 -38.29
CA LYS A 617 3.29 10.79 -38.37
C LYS A 617 2.42 11.84 -37.70
N ASP A 618 2.94 13.05 -37.61
CA ASP A 618 2.26 14.25 -37.14
C ASP A 618 1.24 14.77 -38.16
N VAL A 619 0.63 15.93 -37.85
CA VAL A 619 -0.43 16.54 -38.68
C VAL A 619 0.05 16.89 -40.09
N ASP A 620 1.34 17.17 -40.26
CA ASP A 620 1.95 17.55 -41.54
C ASP A 620 2.48 16.33 -42.33
N ASP A 621 2.29 15.11 -41.80
CA ASP A 621 2.77 13.84 -42.37
C ASP A 621 4.31 13.83 -42.60
N GLN A 622 5.05 14.61 -41.81
CA GLN A 622 6.48 14.83 -41.99
C GLN A 622 7.30 14.03 -40.98
N LEU A 623 7.01 14.19 -39.69
CA LEU A 623 7.76 13.59 -38.58
C LEU A 623 6.88 12.59 -37.82
N PRO A 624 7.45 11.62 -37.08
CA PRO A 624 6.63 10.76 -36.23
C PRO A 624 5.87 11.58 -35.19
N GLY A 625 4.62 11.21 -34.94
CA GLY A 625 3.84 11.76 -33.84
C GLY A 625 4.41 11.34 -32.47
N LYS A 626 3.75 11.76 -31.37
CA LYS A 626 4.24 11.46 -30.02
C LYS A 626 4.42 9.96 -29.78
N SER A 627 5.63 9.59 -29.35
CA SER A 627 6.11 8.21 -29.32
C SER A 627 6.79 7.85 -28.00
N ILE A 628 6.62 6.61 -27.54
CA ILE A 628 7.29 6.09 -26.33
C ILE A 628 8.17 4.90 -26.71
N ILE A 629 9.46 4.97 -26.37
CA ILE A 629 10.41 3.85 -26.51
C ILE A 629 10.67 3.23 -25.14
N PHE A 630 10.38 1.95 -24.99
CA PHE A 630 10.57 1.23 -23.73
C PHE A 630 11.93 0.52 -23.70
N ALA A 631 12.89 1.12 -23.01
CA ALA A 631 14.27 0.64 -22.95
C ALA A 631 14.49 -0.39 -21.83
N ARG A 632 15.50 -1.23 -22.01
CA ARG A 632 15.88 -2.34 -21.09
C ARG A 632 16.31 -1.84 -19.71
N ASN A 633 17.15 -0.80 -19.68
CA ASN A 633 17.66 -0.16 -18.48
C ASN A 633 18.15 1.27 -18.82
N ILE A 634 18.62 2.01 -17.82
CA ILE A 634 19.05 3.41 -18.00
C ILE A 634 20.19 3.52 -19.03
N ALA A 635 21.18 2.64 -18.98
CA ALA A 635 22.31 2.70 -19.93
C ALA A 635 21.85 2.48 -21.37
N HIS A 636 20.91 1.57 -21.60
CA HIS A 636 20.31 1.37 -22.92
C HIS A 636 19.47 2.56 -23.36
N ALA A 637 18.73 3.21 -22.46
CA ALA A 637 17.94 4.39 -22.78
C ALA A 637 18.82 5.57 -23.22
N GLU A 638 19.93 5.81 -22.51
CA GLU A 638 20.92 6.83 -22.89
C GLU A 638 21.56 6.50 -24.24
N LEU A 639 21.92 5.22 -24.49
CA LEU A 639 22.45 4.79 -25.78
C LEU A 639 21.47 5.07 -26.93
N LEU A 640 20.19 4.79 -26.76
CA LEU A 640 19.16 5.09 -27.77
C LEU A 640 19.05 6.58 -28.06
N ALA A 641 19.12 7.44 -27.04
CA ALA A 641 19.07 8.90 -27.21
C ALA A 641 20.36 9.46 -27.84
N GLU A 642 21.52 8.91 -27.50
CA GLU A 642 22.81 9.23 -28.12
C GLU A 642 22.79 8.88 -29.62
N LEU A 643 22.40 7.65 -29.96
CA LEU A 643 22.28 7.19 -31.35
C LEU A 643 21.23 7.99 -32.13
N PHE A 644 20.13 8.37 -31.49
CA PHE A 644 19.14 9.25 -32.11
C PHE A 644 19.77 10.60 -32.50
N SER A 645 20.54 11.20 -31.59
CA SER A 645 21.21 12.49 -31.83
C SER A 645 22.31 12.39 -32.90
N GLU A 646 23.01 11.26 -32.97
CA GLU A 646 23.98 10.93 -34.02
C GLU A 646 23.31 10.81 -35.39
N MET A 647 22.18 10.11 -35.47
CA MET A 647 21.46 9.85 -36.72
C MET A 647 20.66 11.06 -37.23
N TYR A 648 20.14 11.89 -36.33
CA TYR A 648 19.25 13.02 -36.65
C TYR A 648 19.69 14.32 -35.95
N PRO A 649 20.89 14.86 -36.25
CA PRO A 649 21.46 16.01 -35.54
C PRO A 649 20.62 17.29 -35.65
N ASP A 650 19.84 17.43 -36.72
CA ASP A 650 19.02 18.62 -37.00
C ASP A 650 17.70 18.67 -36.21
N MET A 651 17.31 17.59 -35.52
CA MET A 651 16.04 17.50 -34.79
C MET A 651 16.05 18.20 -33.42
N GLY A 652 17.18 18.77 -33.00
CA GLY A 652 17.31 19.48 -31.73
C GLY A 652 17.31 18.55 -30.51
N GLY A 653 17.88 19.04 -29.39
CA GLY A 653 18.13 18.20 -28.20
C GLY A 653 16.89 17.80 -27.40
N ASN A 654 15.73 18.41 -27.64
CA ASN A 654 14.49 18.13 -26.91
C ASN A 654 13.56 17.14 -27.63
N PHE A 655 13.75 16.89 -28.93
CA PHE A 655 12.87 16.01 -29.70
C PHE A 655 12.85 14.57 -29.18
N CYS A 656 14.02 14.03 -28.81
CA CYS A 656 14.16 12.72 -28.17
C CYS A 656 14.81 12.86 -26.79
N ARG A 657 14.11 12.44 -25.72
CA ARG A 657 14.60 12.58 -24.34
C ARG A 657 14.43 11.32 -23.49
N VAL A 658 15.41 11.06 -22.65
CA VAL A 658 15.38 9.95 -21.67
C VAL A 658 14.62 10.38 -20.41
N ILE A 659 13.64 9.56 -20.00
CA ILE A 659 12.82 9.78 -18.81
C ILE A 659 12.93 8.57 -17.88
N HIS A 660 13.68 8.72 -16.79
CA HIS A 660 13.92 7.68 -15.79
C HIS A 660 13.96 8.21 -14.35
N SER A 661 13.80 7.32 -13.37
CA SER A 661 13.62 7.69 -11.95
C SER A 661 14.84 8.32 -11.27
N LYS A 662 16.04 8.16 -11.81
CA LYS A 662 17.28 8.76 -11.26
C LYS A 662 17.47 10.23 -11.66
N TYR A 663 16.66 10.76 -12.57
CA TYR A 663 16.80 12.12 -13.05
C TYR A 663 16.02 13.06 -12.12
N GLU A 664 16.68 14.08 -11.57
CA GLU A 664 16.08 14.95 -10.55
C GLU A 664 14.84 15.71 -11.04
N ARG A 665 14.82 16.08 -12.34
CA ARG A 665 13.73 16.81 -12.99
C ARG A 665 12.87 15.91 -13.89
N ALA A 666 12.73 14.62 -13.54
CA ALA A 666 11.95 13.67 -14.35
C ALA A 666 10.47 14.08 -14.48
N GLU A 667 9.89 14.69 -13.44
CA GLU A 667 8.50 15.17 -13.48
C GLU A 667 8.31 16.26 -14.55
N GLU A 668 9.30 17.13 -14.73
CA GLU A 668 9.26 18.20 -15.72
C GLU A 668 9.35 17.65 -17.14
N LEU A 669 10.23 16.68 -17.40
CA LEU A 669 10.29 16.03 -18.72
C LEU A 669 8.98 15.30 -19.06
N ILE A 670 8.29 14.73 -18.06
CA ILE A 670 6.96 14.15 -18.24
C ILE A 670 5.94 15.22 -18.60
N ASP A 671 5.95 16.36 -17.91
CA ASP A 671 5.06 17.48 -18.18
C ASP A 671 5.34 18.07 -19.58
N ASN A 672 6.62 18.16 -20.00
CA ASN A 672 7.02 18.56 -21.36
C ASN A 672 6.58 17.56 -22.44
N PHE A 673 6.64 16.26 -22.17
CA PHE A 673 6.14 15.23 -23.08
C PHE A 673 4.61 15.31 -23.26
N LYS A 674 3.89 15.68 -22.20
CA LYS A 674 2.43 15.92 -22.23
C LYS A 674 2.04 17.21 -22.92
N SER A 675 2.93 18.19 -22.99
CA SER A 675 2.65 19.48 -23.61
C SER A 675 2.27 19.33 -25.08
N THR A 676 1.31 20.14 -25.53
CA THR A 676 0.90 20.29 -26.94
C THR A 676 1.01 21.75 -27.38
N GLU A 677 1.79 22.55 -26.65
CA GLU A 677 1.89 24.00 -26.86
C GLU A 677 2.85 24.41 -27.98
N GLY A 678 3.57 23.46 -28.60
CA GLY A 678 4.48 23.73 -29.72
C GLY A 678 5.68 24.61 -29.33
N ASN A 679 6.16 24.49 -28.08
CA ASN A 679 7.29 25.26 -27.58
C ASN A 679 8.61 24.45 -27.70
N ASP A 680 9.75 25.14 -27.62
CA ASP A 680 11.08 24.52 -27.76
C ASP A 680 11.36 23.43 -26.71
N ASP A 681 10.60 23.40 -25.61
CA ASP A 681 10.73 22.45 -24.51
C ASP A 681 9.93 21.16 -24.71
N GLU A 682 9.11 21.08 -25.78
CA GLU A 682 8.28 19.92 -26.09
C GLU A 682 9.12 18.68 -26.44
N VAL A 683 8.67 17.52 -25.94
CA VAL A 683 9.27 16.22 -26.23
C VAL A 683 8.31 15.43 -27.13
N THR A 684 8.83 14.92 -28.25
CA THR A 684 8.07 14.09 -29.20
C THR A 684 8.34 12.60 -28.96
N ILE A 685 9.59 12.22 -28.73
CA ILE A 685 10.01 10.85 -28.46
C ILE A 685 10.53 10.75 -27.02
N ALA A 686 9.84 9.98 -26.19
CA ALA A 686 10.27 9.72 -24.83
C ALA A 686 10.84 8.30 -24.70
N VAL A 687 12.12 8.20 -24.36
CA VAL A 687 12.79 6.92 -24.06
C VAL A 687 12.68 6.65 -22.56
N SER A 688 11.94 5.62 -22.16
CA SER A 688 11.61 5.38 -20.76
C SER A 688 12.14 4.05 -20.21
N VAL A 689 12.45 4.10 -18.91
CA VAL A 689 12.74 2.93 -18.07
C VAL A 689 11.80 2.94 -16.87
N ASP A 690 10.79 2.08 -16.90
CA ASP A 690 9.75 1.84 -15.86
C ASP A 690 8.88 3.06 -15.48
N MET A 691 9.23 4.29 -15.89
CA MET A 691 8.50 5.51 -15.51
C MET A 691 7.25 5.73 -16.35
N LEU A 692 7.33 5.54 -17.67
CA LEU A 692 6.18 5.69 -18.58
C LEU A 692 5.37 4.40 -18.75
N ASP A 693 5.84 3.27 -18.22
CA ASP A 693 5.18 1.96 -18.30
C ASP A 693 3.77 1.98 -17.65
N THR A 694 3.57 2.82 -16.63
CA THR A 694 2.31 2.90 -15.85
C THR A 694 1.94 4.34 -15.53
N GLY A 695 0.63 4.65 -15.58
CA GLY A 695 0.11 5.82 -14.87
C GLY A 695 0.41 7.18 -15.47
N ILE A 696 0.73 7.27 -16.77
CA ILE A 696 0.85 8.55 -17.49
C ILE A 696 -0.25 8.69 -18.54
N ASP A 697 -0.73 9.92 -18.69
CA ASP A 697 -1.86 10.32 -19.51
C ASP A 697 -1.37 11.23 -20.64
N VAL A 698 -1.27 10.67 -21.85
CA VAL A 698 -0.86 11.35 -23.10
C VAL A 698 -1.75 10.82 -24.22
N PRO A 699 -2.95 11.42 -24.45
CA PRO A 699 -3.89 11.00 -25.49
C PRO A 699 -3.30 10.98 -26.91
N GLU A 700 -2.38 11.90 -27.20
CA GLU A 700 -1.73 12.14 -28.50
C GLU A 700 -0.69 11.07 -28.85
N CYS A 701 -0.37 10.15 -27.95
CA CYS A 701 0.63 9.11 -28.20
C CYS A 701 0.13 8.11 -29.26
N VAL A 702 0.83 8.02 -30.39
CA VAL A 702 0.44 7.22 -31.57
C VAL A 702 1.40 6.09 -31.91
N ASN A 703 2.61 6.07 -31.32
CA ASN A 703 3.57 4.98 -31.51
C ASN A 703 4.14 4.49 -30.18
N LEU A 704 4.19 3.16 -30.00
CA LEU A 704 4.87 2.49 -28.88
C LEU A 704 5.97 1.59 -29.44
N VAL A 705 7.18 1.69 -28.91
CA VAL A 705 8.34 0.88 -29.35
C VAL A 705 8.82 -0.01 -28.22
N PHE A 706 8.67 -1.32 -28.37
CA PHE A 706 9.11 -2.32 -27.40
C PHE A 706 10.55 -2.72 -27.71
N ALA A 707 11.51 -1.92 -27.20
CA ALA A 707 12.95 -2.16 -27.33
C ALA A 707 13.51 -3.04 -26.18
N LYS A 708 12.66 -3.84 -25.52
CA LYS A 708 13.03 -4.73 -24.41
C LYS A 708 12.15 -5.98 -24.38
N PRO A 709 12.65 -7.10 -23.84
CA PRO A 709 11.81 -8.24 -23.50
C PRO A 709 10.96 -7.92 -22.26
N ILE A 710 9.67 -8.25 -22.32
CA ILE A 710 8.69 -8.01 -21.26
C ILE A 710 8.31 -9.34 -20.62
N LYS A 711 8.58 -9.49 -19.32
CA LYS A 711 8.33 -10.74 -18.58
C LYS A 711 6.99 -10.79 -17.86
N SER A 712 6.38 -9.63 -17.62
CA SER A 712 5.13 -9.53 -16.87
C SER A 712 3.98 -9.19 -17.82
N LYS A 713 3.00 -10.08 -17.90
CA LYS A 713 1.79 -9.89 -18.71
C LYS A 713 0.98 -8.66 -18.25
N VAL A 714 1.03 -8.34 -16.95
CA VAL A 714 0.41 -7.12 -16.40
C VAL A 714 1.10 -5.86 -16.92
N LYS A 715 2.44 -5.79 -16.85
CA LYS A 715 3.19 -4.64 -17.39
C LYS A 715 2.99 -4.49 -18.89
N PHE A 716 2.97 -5.61 -19.62
CA PHE A 716 2.70 -5.64 -21.05
C PHE A 716 1.40 -4.91 -21.40
N TRP A 717 0.27 -5.29 -20.78
CA TRP A 717 -1.01 -4.64 -21.04
C TRP A 717 -1.08 -3.18 -20.53
N GLN A 718 -0.35 -2.84 -19.46
CA GLN A 718 -0.22 -1.45 -19.00
C GLN A 718 0.54 -0.57 -20.00
N MET A 719 1.56 -1.13 -20.68
CA MET A 719 2.33 -0.48 -21.73
C MET A 719 1.47 -0.29 -22.99
N VAL A 720 0.80 -1.35 -23.48
CA VAL A 720 -0.14 -1.28 -24.62
C VAL A 720 -1.21 -0.21 -24.36
N GLY A 721 -1.75 -0.17 -23.14
CA GLY A 721 -2.74 0.81 -22.71
C GLY A 721 -2.32 2.28 -22.84
N ARG A 722 -1.02 2.59 -23.01
CA ARG A 722 -0.57 3.98 -23.22
C ARG A 722 -1.07 4.58 -24.53
N GLY A 723 -1.21 3.77 -25.59
CA GLY A 723 -1.65 4.22 -26.91
C GLY A 723 -3.18 4.19 -27.13
N THR A 724 -3.93 3.47 -26.28
CA THR A 724 -5.37 3.20 -26.50
C THR A 724 -6.34 4.38 -26.37
N ARG A 725 -5.86 5.56 -25.92
CA ARG A 725 -6.73 6.70 -25.65
C ARG A 725 -7.20 7.39 -26.92
N LEU A 726 -8.46 7.83 -26.90
CA LEU A 726 -9.06 8.71 -27.89
C LEU A 726 -8.36 10.08 -27.87
N CYS A 727 -8.17 10.69 -29.03
CA CYS A 727 -7.70 12.06 -29.18
C CYS A 727 -8.41 12.69 -30.38
N GLU A 728 -9.33 13.62 -30.08
CA GLU A 728 -10.10 14.33 -31.12
C GLU A 728 -9.24 15.40 -31.79
N ASN A 729 -9.42 15.58 -33.09
CA ASN A 729 -8.71 16.56 -33.92
C ASN A 729 -7.17 16.45 -33.91
N LEU A 730 -6.62 15.25 -33.60
CA LEU A 730 -5.18 15.04 -33.53
C LEU A 730 -4.45 15.38 -34.84
N TYR A 731 -5.08 15.09 -35.98
CA TYR A 731 -4.54 15.34 -37.32
C TYR A 731 -5.20 16.57 -37.99
N GLY A 732 -5.75 17.48 -37.19
CA GLY A 732 -6.49 18.66 -37.65
C GLY A 732 -8.00 18.55 -37.45
N PRO A 733 -8.76 19.62 -37.78
CA PRO A 733 -10.20 19.69 -37.52
C PRO A 733 -10.98 18.53 -38.16
N GLY A 734 -11.68 17.74 -37.33
CA GLY A 734 -12.46 16.56 -37.73
C GLY A 734 -11.63 15.30 -38.02
N ALA A 735 -10.31 15.33 -37.83
CA ALA A 735 -9.41 14.21 -38.05
C ALA A 735 -8.89 13.65 -36.73
N ASP A 736 -9.67 12.75 -36.16
CA ASP A 736 -9.39 12.13 -34.86
C ASP A 736 -8.38 10.99 -34.97
N LYS A 737 -7.79 10.63 -33.83
CA LYS A 737 -6.98 9.43 -33.70
C LYS A 737 -7.83 8.17 -33.87
N LYS A 738 -7.51 7.35 -34.87
CA LYS A 738 -8.25 6.12 -35.20
C LYS A 738 -7.63 4.83 -34.68
N HIS A 739 -6.30 4.78 -34.60
CA HIS A 739 -5.53 3.65 -34.07
C HIS A 739 -4.13 4.14 -33.64
N PHE A 740 -3.31 3.24 -33.11
CA PHE A 740 -1.88 3.49 -32.86
C PHE A 740 -1.03 2.28 -33.28
N LEU A 741 0.28 2.49 -33.44
CA LEU A 741 1.22 1.43 -33.81
C LEU A 741 2.04 0.95 -32.63
N ILE A 742 2.30 -0.36 -32.60
CA ILE A 742 3.23 -0.99 -31.68
C ILE A 742 4.34 -1.66 -32.50
N PHE A 743 5.56 -1.20 -32.30
CA PHE A 743 6.77 -1.79 -32.87
C PHE A 743 7.36 -2.78 -31.89
N ASP A 744 7.19 -4.07 -32.16
CA ASP A 744 7.70 -5.16 -31.32
C ASP A 744 9.02 -5.71 -31.88
N HIS A 745 10.13 -5.30 -31.29
CA HIS A 745 11.47 -5.72 -31.70
C HIS A 745 11.94 -7.01 -31.00
N TRP A 746 11.16 -7.51 -30.03
CA TRP A 746 11.57 -8.62 -29.14
C TRP A 746 10.62 -9.81 -29.16
N GLY A 747 9.64 -9.84 -30.07
CA GLY A 747 8.66 -10.92 -30.15
C GLY A 747 7.82 -11.07 -28.86
N ASN A 748 7.57 -9.97 -28.15
CA ASN A 748 6.78 -9.97 -26.92
C ASN A 748 5.35 -10.49 -27.14
N PHE A 749 4.72 -10.15 -28.26
CA PHE A 749 3.36 -10.62 -28.56
C PHE A 749 3.34 -12.14 -28.72
N GLU A 750 4.25 -12.70 -29.51
CA GLU A 750 4.39 -14.14 -29.69
C GLU A 750 4.71 -14.85 -28.36
N HIS A 751 5.61 -14.28 -27.55
CA HIS A 751 5.92 -14.80 -26.22
C HIS A 751 4.67 -14.94 -25.33
N PHE A 752 3.79 -13.93 -25.29
CA PHE A 752 2.57 -13.98 -24.47
C PHE A 752 1.43 -14.80 -25.09
N LYS A 753 1.45 -15.06 -26.41
CA LYS A 753 0.54 -16.03 -27.06
C LYS A 753 0.79 -17.46 -26.58
N MET A 754 2.05 -17.80 -26.29
CA MET A 754 2.45 -19.14 -25.84
C MET A 754 2.02 -19.48 -24.39
N ASN A 755 1.36 -18.55 -23.68
CA ASN A 755 1.00 -18.68 -22.25
C ASN A 755 2.12 -19.28 -21.38
N PRO A 756 3.34 -18.70 -21.40
CA PRO A 756 4.44 -19.17 -20.57
C PRO A 756 4.04 -19.12 -19.09
N ASP A 757 4.44 -20.13 -18.32
CA ASP A 757 4.23 -20.14 -16.87
C ASP A 757 4.78 -18.83 -16.28
N GLU A 758 3.93 -18.10 -15.56
CA GLU A 758 4.40 -16.94 -14.82
C GLU A 758 5.39 -17.42 -13.77
N ASP A 759 6.64 -16.91 -13.82
CA ASP A 759 7.61 -17.08 -12.75
C ASP A 759 6.95 -16.53 -11.47
N GLU A 760 6.35 -17.42 -10.67
CA GLU A 760 5.83 -17.09 -9.36
C GLU A 760 7.03 -16.72 -8.51
N GLY A 761 7.39 -15.43 -8.52
CA GLY A 761 8.55 -14.92 -7.79
C GLY A 761 8.47 -15.38 -6.34
N THR A 762 9.20 -16.44 -6.01
CA THR A 762 9.23 -17.02 -4.67
C THR A 762 9.67 -15.92 -3.71
N GLN A 763 8.83 -15.59 -2.72
CA GLN A 763 9.17 -14.56 -1.73
C GLN A 763 10.47 -14.94 -1.03
N SER A 764 11.49 -14.10 -1.16
CA SER A 764 12.74 -14.31 -0.45
C SER A 764 12.55 -14.04 1.04
N LYS A 765 12.86 -15.02 1.91
CA LYS A 765 12.81 -14.85 3.37
C LYS A 765 13.66 -13.66 3.83
N SER A 766 13.14 -12.87 4.77
CA SER A 766 13.87 -11.73 5.34
C SER A 766 15.11 -12.21 6.12
N LEU A 767 16.12 -11.34 6.27
CA LEU A 767 17.33 -11.69 7.02
C LEU A 767 17.01 -11.98 8.50
N ALA A 768 16.11 -11.21 9.11
CA ALA A 768 15.67 -11.43 10.48
C ALA A 768 14.95 -12.78 10.65
N GLN A 769 14.10 -13.16 9.68
CA GLN A 769 13.48 -14.50 9.64
C GLN A 769 14.54 -15.60 9.55
N LYS A 770 15.54 -15.47 8.68
CA LYS A 770 16.63 -16.45 8.55
C LYS A 770 17.41 -16.63 9.86
N VAL A 771 17.72 -15.53 10.56
CA VAL A 771 18.40 -15.55 11.86
C VAL A 771 17.54 -16.26 12.91
N PHE A 772 16.25 -15.93 12.98
CA PHE A 772 15.33 -16.56 13.93
C PHE A 772 15.16 -18.06 13.66
N GLU A 773 14.94 -18.44 12.40
CA GLU A 773 14.88 -19.86 11.99
C GLU A 773 16.19 -20.59 12.35
N ALA A 774 17.36 -19.97 12.14
CA ALA A 774 18.64 -20.56 12.52
C ALA A 774 18.75 -20.79 14.03
N LYS A 775 18.28 -19.86 14.87
CA LYS A 775 18.19 -20.06 16.33
C LYS A 775 17.24 -21.18 16.71
N LEU A 776 16.07 -21.27 16.06
CA LEU A 776 15.12 -22.36 16.29
C LEU A 776 15.73 -23.72 15.94
N VAL A 777 16.41 -23.81 14.79
CA VAL A 777 17.10 -25.04 14.37
C VAL A 777 18.20 -25.40 15.37
N LEU A 778 18.97 -24.42 15.83
CA LEU A 778 20.02 -24.61 16.83
C LEU A 778 19.45 -25.15 18.16
N ALA A 779 18.37 -24.56 18.67
CA ALA A 779 17.71 -25.03 19.89
C ALA A 779 17.17 -26.47 19.75
N VAL A 780 16.53 -26.78 18.62
CA VAL A 780 15.99 -28.11 18.34
C VAL A 780 17.10 -29.16 18.22
N GLU A 781 18.20 -28.83 17.55
CA GLU A 781 19.33 -29.75 17.42
C GLU A 781 20.06 -29.95 18.75
N ALA A 782 20.24 -28.88 19.54
CA ALA A 782 20.81 -28.96 20.89
C ALA A 782 19.98 -29.90 21.77
N LEU A 783 18.65 -29.75 21.77
CA LEU A 783 17.74 -30.62 22.52
C LEU A 783 17.83 -32.08 22.03
N LYS A 784 17.90 -32.30 20.72
CA LYS A 784 18.04 -33.64 20.12
C LYS A 784 19.36 -34.32 20.51
N LYS A 785 20.43 -33.56 20.69
CA LYS A 785 21.76 -34.05 21.10
C LYS A 785 21.99 -34.03 22.61
N ALA A 786 20.98 -33.68 23.41
CA ALA A 786 21.05 -33.53 24.86
C ALA A 786 22.06 -32.44 25.34
N GLU A 787 22.35 -31.44 24.49
CA GLU A 787 23.17 -30.27 24.81
C GLU A 787 22.33 -29.21 25.55
N MET A 788 21.96 -29.52 26.80
CA MET A 788 21.01 -28.72 27.58
C MET A 788 21.51 -27.32 27.92
N GLU A 789 22.83 -27.13 28.03
CA GLU A 789 23.42 -25.80 28.28
C GLU A 789 23.24 -24.86 27.08
N ILE A 790 23.45 -25.38 25.86
CA ILE A 790 23.20 -24.63 24.61
C ILE A 790 21.71 -24.34 24.46
N PHE A 791 20.86 -25.34 24.72
CA PHE A 791 19.41 -25.15 24.67
C PHE A 791 18.95 -24.06 25.64
N ALA A 792 19.41 -24.09 26.89
CA ALA A 792 19.06 -23.10 27.90
C ALA A 792 19.53 -21.68 27.55
N ASP A 793 20.66 -21.54 26.84
CA ASP A 793 21.19 -20.23 26.39
C ASP A 793 20.41 -19.64 25.20
N VAL A 794 19.99 -20.48 24.24
CA VAL A 794 19.30 -20.02 23.02
C VAL A 794 17.84 -19.62 23.28
N ILE A 795 17.16 -20.25 24.24
CA ILE A 795 15.73 -19.99 24.54
C ILE A 795 15.45 -18.52 24.91
N PRO A 796 16.20 -17.89 25.84
CA PRO A 796 16.06 -16.46 26.12
C PRO A 796 16.25 -15.57 24.87
N GLN A 797 17.12 -15.96 23.93
CA GLN A 797 17.33 -15.22 22.69
C GLN A 797 16.13 -15.32 21.74
N ILE A 798 15.51 -16.51 21.63
CA ILE A 798 14.27 -16.72 20.88
C ILE A 798 13.15 -15.88 21.49
N LYS A 799 13.02 -15.91 22.83
CA LYS A 799 12.05 -15.10 23.56
C LYS A 799 12.25 -13.60 23.29
N ALA A 800 13.49 -13.11 23.36
CA ALA A 800 13.81 -11.72 23.09
C ALA A 800 13.46 -11.30 21.65
N ASP A 801 13.67 -12.18 20.67
CA ASP A 801 13.26 -11.91 19.28
C ASP A 801 11.73 -11.81 19.16
N ILE A 802 10.97 -12.72 19.78
CA ILE A 802 9.50 -12.67 19.80
C ILE A 802 9.02 -11.39 20.49
N ASP A 803 9.54 -11.07 21.68
CA ASP A 803 9.16 -9.89 22.46
C ASP A 803 9.46 -8.59 21.71
N SER A 804 10.54 -8.56 20.92
CA SER A 804 10.95 -7.39 20.12
C SER A 804 10.04 -7.07 18.94
N LEU A 805 9.12 -7.97 18.57
CA LEU A 805 8.13 -7.69 17.53
C LEU A 805 7.20 -6.55 17.97
N ASN A 806 6.96 -5.61 17.07
CA ASN A 806 6.05 -4.49 17.30
C ASN A 806 4.60 -5.00 17.40
N ASP A 807 4.00 -4.91 18.58
CA ASP A 807 2.62 -5.35 18.85
C ASP A 807 1.56 -4.60 18.04
N LYS A 808 1.93 -3.44 17.49
CA LYS A 808 1.01 -2.62 16.70
C LYS A 808 0.89 -3.04 15.24
N THR A 809 1.88 -3.76 14.72
CA THR A 809 1.85 -4.21 13.31
C THR A 809 0.72 -5.22 13.12
N ILE A 810 -0.09 -5.06 12.08
CA ILE A 810 -1.28 -5.88 11.86
C ILE A 810 -0.94 -7.38 11.78
N GLY A 811 0.11 -7.75 11.05
CA GLY A 811 0.53 -9.16 10.98
C GLY A 811 0.86 -9.76 12.36
N VAL A 812 1.43 -8.96 13.27
CA VAL A 812 1.70 -9.36 14.66
C VAL A 812 0.41 -9.38 15.48
N ARG A 813 -0.48 -8.39 15.28
CA ARG A 813 -1.74 -8.24 16.02
C ARG A 813 -2.72 -9.37 15.73
N GLU A 814 -2.79 -9.87 14.49
CA GLU A 814 -3.57 -11.07 14.13
C GLU A 814 -3.12 -12.32 14.90
N LYS A 815 -1.85 -12.38 15.28
CA LYS A 815 -1.25 -13.48 16.03
C LYS A 815 -0.90 -13.06 17.46
N TRP A 816 -1.50 -11.99 17.99
CA TRP A 816 -1.06 -11.39 19.26
C TRP A 816 -1.22 -12.34 20.45
N LYS A 817 -2.34 -13.06 20.50
CA LYS A 817 -2.59 -14.13 21.49
C LYS A 817 -1.55 -15.25 21.38
N LEU A 818 -1.19 -15.65 20.16
CA LEU A 818 -0.17 -16.66 19.91
C LEU A 818 1.23 -16.15 20.31
N LYS A 819 1.56 -14.91 19.96
CA LYS A 819 2.80 -14.23 20.37
C LYS A 819 2.93 -14.25 21.90
N ALA A 820 1.90 -13.80 22.62
CA ALA A 820 1.89 -13.78 24.08
C ALA A 820 2.14 -15.17 24.68
N GLN A 821 1.51 -16.21 24.12
CA GLN A 821 1.73 -17.60 24.55
C GLN A 821 3.14 -18.11 24.23
N LEU A 822 3.71 -17.76 23.07
CA LEU A 822 5.06 -18.16 22.66
C LEU A 822 6.16 -17.30 23.31
N SER A 823 5.81 -16.17 23.91
CA SER A 823 6.69 -15.36 24.75
C SER A 823 6.84 -15.92 26.18
N GLU A 824 6.07 -16.95 26.56
CA GLU A 824 6.20 -17.63 27.85
C GLU A 824 7.44 -18.52 27.87
N GLU A 825 8.43 -18.16 28.70
CA GLU A 825 9.70 -18.89 28.80
C GLU A 825 9.50 -20.37 29.17
N LYS A 826 8.54 -20.67 30.05
CA LYS A 826 8.20 -22.04 30.43
C LYS A 826 7.74 -22.88 29.23
N ARG A 827 6.97 -22.30 28.31
CA ARG A 827 6.50 -22.98 27.10
C ARG A 827 7.63 -23.18 26.11
N LEU A 828 8.47 -22.16 25.92
CA LEU A 828 9.67 -22.26 25.07
C LEU A 828 10.63 -23.34 25.58
N MET A 829 10.88 -23.39 26.90
CA MET A 829 11.72 -24.42 27.53
C MET A 829 11.17 -25.85 27.35
N GLN A 830 9.86 -26.03 27.24
CA GLN A 830 9.27 -27.34 26.95
C GLN A 830 9.51 -27.78 25.50
N MET A 831 9.58 -26.82 24.56
CA MET A 831 9.79 -27.05 23.13
C MET A 831 8.96 -28.23 22.57
N ALA A 832 7.69 -28.30 22.96
CA ALA A 832 6.78 -29.36 22.53
C ALA A 832 6.57 -29.31 20.99
N PRO A 833 6.21 -30.44 20.33
CA PRO A 833 6.09 -30.49 18.87
C PRO A 833 5.14 -29.44 18.28
N ASP A 834 4.05 -29.13 18.97
CA ASP A 834 3.11 -28.06 18.60
C ASP A 834 3.77 -26.68 18.66
N THR A 835 4.52 -26.40 19.73
CA THR A 835 5.22 -25.15 19.96
C THR A 835 6.30 -24.95 18.91
N LYS A 836 7.05 -26.00 18.57
CA LYS A 836 8.01 -26.00 17.47
C LYS A 836 7.34 -25.64 16.14
N ALA A 837 6.25 -26.32 15.78
CA ALA A 837 5.54 -26.05 14.53
C ALA A 837 5.05 -24.59 14.48
N LEU A 838 4.44 -24.09 15.55
CA LEU A 838 3.97 -22.70 15.65
C LEU A 838 5.13 -21.68 15.56
N LEU A 839 6.31 -21.98 16.11
CA LEU A 839 7.48 -21.09 15.99
C LEU A 839 7.98 -20.98 14.55
N PHE A 840 8.03 -22.08 13.79
CA PHE A 840 8.49 -22.08 12.40
C PHE A 840 7.44 -21.56 11.42
N ASP A 841 6.19 -22.00 11.56
CA ASP A 841 5.14 -21.76 10.57
C ASP A 841 4.47 -20.40 10.77
N GLU A 842 4.32 -19.95 12.03
CA GLU A 842 3.57 -18.75 12.37
C GLU A 842 4.45 -17.61 12.87
N MET A 843 5.43 -17.88 13.74
CA MET A 843 6.21 -16.83 14.39
C MET A 843 7.44 -16.38 13.59
N ALA A 844 8.12 -17.29 12.89
CA ALA A 844 9.28 -16.96 12.06
C ALA A 844 8.95 -16.00 10.90
N PRO A 845 7.83 -16.15 10.15
CA PRO A 845 7.44 -15.20 9.12
C PRO A 845 7.20 -13.77 9.66
N LEU A 846 6.82 -13.62 10.93
CA LEU A 846 6.57 -12.32 11.55
C LEU A 846 7.87 -11.53 11.81
N MET A 847 9.04 -12.19 11.77
CA MET A 847 10.33 -11.52 11.95
C MET A 847 10.65 -10.51 10.84
N GLN A 848 9.94 -10.56 9.70
CA GLN A 848 10.02 -9.52 8.67
C GLN A 848 9.61 -8.13 9.18
N TRP A 849 8.79 -8.08 10.25
CA TRP A 849 8.31 -6.84 10.88
C TRP A 849 9.25 -6.33 11.98
N LYS A 850 10.33 -7.06 12.28
CA LYS A 850 11.36 -6.58 13.20
C LYS A 850 12.10 -5.41 12.57
N LYS A 851 12.21 -4.28 13.28
CA LYS A 851 12.93 -3.11 12.79
C LYS A 851 14.44 -3.43 12.74
N THR A 852 15.00 -3.50 11.54
CA THR A 852 16.43 -3.80 11.32
C THR A 852 17.25 -2.61 10.84
N THR A 853 16.74 -1.38 10.99
CA THR A 853 17.41 -0.17 10.48
C THR A 853 18.80 -0.02 11.11
N GLY A 854 19.84 -0.07 10.27
CA GLY A 854 21.24 -0.01 10.72
C GLY A 854 21.84 -1.35 11.22
N GLU A 855 21.04 -2.40 11.38
CA GLU A 855 21.47 -3.70 11.92
C GLU A 855 21.78 -4.76 10.87
N SER A 856 21.68 -4.44 9.57
CA SER A 856 21.81 -5.46 8.51
C SER A 856 23.13 -6.22 8.55
N GLU A 857 24.26 -5.54 8.84
CA GLU A 857 25.56 -6.21 8.96
C GLU A 857 25.65 -7.07 10.23
N ALA A 858 25.07 -6.60 11.33
CA ALA A 858 25.00 -7.36 12.58
C ALA A 858 24.20 -8.65 12.40
N LEU A 859 23.03 -8.59 11.74
CA LEU A 859 22.20 -9.76 11.47
C LEU A 859 22.86 -10.75 10.49
N ARG A 860 23.62 -10.24 9.50
CA ARG A 860 24.40 -11.11 8.60
C ARG A 860 25.53 -11.81 9.37
N LEU A 861 26.15 -11.11 10.32
CA LEU A 861 27.17 -11.68 11.20
C LEU A 861 26.53 -12.76 12.09
N ASP A 862 25.40 -12.46 12.74
CA ASP A 862 24.69 -13.43 13.58
C ASP A 862 24.36 -14.71 12.81
N LEU A 863 23.85 -14.57 11.58
CA LEU A 863 23.51 -15.72 10.76
C LEU A 863 24.72 -16.61 10.49
N GLN A 864 25.88 -16.03 10.19
CA GLN A 864 27.11 -16.80 9.98
C GLN A 864 27.61 -17.49 11.26
N PHE A 865 27.54 -16.80 12.40
CA PHE A 865 27.90 -17.40 13.69
C PHE A 865 26.94 -18.54 14.08
N LEU A 866 25.64 -18.38 13.83
CA LEU A 866 24.64 -19.43 14.05
C LEU A 866 24.85 -20.62 13.10
N GLN A 867 25.20 -20.37 11.84
CA GLN A 867 25.57 -21.42 10.87
C GLN A 867 26.81 -22.19 11.33
N LEU A 868 27.84 -21.48 11.81
CA LEU A 868 29.03 -22.10 12.40
C LEU A 868 28.65 -22.97 13.60
N GLN A 869 27.89 -22.46 14.57
CA GLN A 869 27.43 -23.20 15.74
C GLN A 869 26.60 -24.45 15.35
N LEU A 870 25.71 -24.31 14.38
CA LEU A 870 24.90 -25.42 13.89
C LEU A 870 25.75 -26.49 13.19
N THR A 871 26.70 -26.08 12.35
CA THR A 871 27.66 -26.99 11.69
C THR A 871 28.53 -27.71 12.70
N LYS A 872 28.98 -27.04 13.77
CA LYS A 872 29.71 -27.67 14.88
C LYS A 872 28.88 -28.75 15.57
N LEU A 873 27.57 -28.54 15.73
CA LEU A 873 26.68 -29.56 16.28
C LEU A 873 26.42 -30.69 15.28
N GLN A 874 26.05 -30.40 14.03
CA GLN A 874 25.57 -31.40 13.08
C GLN A 874 26.68 -32.14 12.32
N GLN A 875 27.68 -31.41 11.83
CA GLN A 875 28.72 -31.89 10.93
C GLN A 875 30.09 -31.28 11.31
N PRO A 876 30.72 -31.70 12.43
CA PRO A 876 31.98 -31.15 12.90
C PRO A 876 33.11 -31.14 11.84
N SER A 877 33.08 -32.10 10.90
CA SER A 877 34.06 -32.19 9.81
C SER A 877 33.97 -31.08 8.75
N LYS A 878 32.94 -30.23 8.78
CA LYS A 878 32.72 -29.14 7.83
C LYS A 878 32.89 -27.74 8.44
N VAL A 879 33.28 -27.66 9.70
CA VAL A 879 33.40 -26.39 10.45
C VAL A 879 34.40 -25.44 9.78
N GLU A 880 35.46 -25.99 9.17
CA GLU A 880 36.49 -25.23 8.45
C GLU A 880 35.95 -24.48 7.21
N LEU A 881 34.78 -24.87 6.69
CA LEU A 881 34.14 -24.20 5.55
C LEU A 881 33.35 -22.93 5.96
N GLU A 882 32.93 -22.85 7.24
CA GLU A 882 32.07 -21.77 7.74
C GLU A 882 32.86 -20.63 8.41
N ALA A 883 34.10 -20.88 8.83
CA ALA A 883 34.96 -19.89 9.47
C ALA A 883 35.50 -18.77 8.53
N PRO A 884 35.90 -19.04 7.26
CA PRO A 884 36.50 -18.03 6.38
C PRO A 884 35.59 -16.81 6.12
N PRO A 885 34.28 -16.95 5.84
CA PRO A 885 33.39 -15.79 5.64
C PRO A 885 33.25 -14.87 6.86
N ILE A 886 33.47 -15.38 8.08
CA ILE A 886 33.49 -14.58 9.31
C ILE A 886 34.82 -13.86 9.42
N LEU A 887 35.93 -14.57 9.16
CA LEU A 887 37.28 -14.03 9.20
C LEU A 887 37.47 -12.86 8.24
N ASP A 888 36.99 -12.98 7.00
CA ASP A 888 37.06 -11.91 5.99
C ASP A 888 36.42 -10.61 6.49
N LYS A 889 35.25 -10.71 7.15
CA LYS A 889 34.57 -9.55 7.72
C LYS A 889 35.35 -8.96 8.89
N VAL A 890 35.94 -9.79 9.74
CA VAL A 890 36.74 -9.34 10.90
C VAL A 890 38.03 -8.67 10.45
N ILE A 891 38.70 -9.18 9.42
CA ILE A 891 39.91 -8.57 8.84
C ILE A 891 39.59 -7.19 8.24
N SER A 892 38.42 -7.03 7.61
CA SER A 892 37.98 -5.76 7.05
C SER A 892 37.59 -4.69 8.09
N LEU A 893 37.69 -4.96 9.40
CA LEU A 893 37.34 -3.97 10.43
C LEU A 893 38.32 -2.78 10.47
N SER A 894 37.75 -1.57 10.50
CA SER A 894 38.51 -0.31 10.51
C SER A 894 39.19 -0.03 11.86
N MET A 895 40.37 -0.61 12.08
CA MET A 895 41.13 -0.51 13.35
C MET A 895 41.55 0.91 13.77
N HIS A 896 41.43 1.91 12.90
CA HIS A 896 41.69 3.32 13.25
C HIS A 896 40.56 3.94 14.10
N LEU A 897 39.36 3.36 14.11
CA LEU A 897 38.22 3.84 14.89
C LEU A 897 38.30 3.36 16.35
N ASN A 898 38.03 4.27 17.31
CA ASN A 898 38.09 3.97 18.75
C ASN A 898 37.17 2.82 19.17
N GLU A 899 35.96 2.77 18.61
CA GLU A 899 34.96 1.75 18.91
C GLU A 899 35.46 0.35 18.51
N VAL A 900 36.12 0.22 17.35
CA VAL A 900 36.73 -1.03 16.89
C VAL A 900 37.93 -1.41 17.76
N ARG A 901 38.78 -0.45 18.13
CA ARG A 901 39.93 -0.68 19.03
C ARG A 901 39.53 -1.22 20.39
N SER A 902 38.38 -0.79 20.92
CA SER A 902 37.84 -1.33 22.18
C SER A 902 37.58 -2.84 22.14
N LYS A 903 37.46 -3.44 20.94
CA LYS A 903 37.24 -4.87 20.70
C LYS A 903 38.48 -5.60 20.15
N ALA A 904 39.66 -4.97 20.19
CA ALA A 904 40.89 -5.51 19.59
C ALA A 904 41.29 -6.90 20.12
N ALA A 905 41.02 -7.21 21.40
CA ALA A 905 41.31 -8.52 21.97
C ALA A 905 40.52 -9.64 21.26
N THR A 906 39.22 -9.46 21.07
CA THR A 906 38.35 -10.41 20.35
C THR A 906 38.71 -10.50 18.88
N ILE A 907 39.03 -9.38 18.22
CA ILE A 907 39.49 -9.35 16.83
C ILE A 907 40.76 -10.18 16.68
N LYS A 908 41.75 -9.97 17.57
CA LYS A 908 43.01 -10.72 17.57
C LYS A 908 42.80 -12.22 17.82
N GLN A 909 41.85 -12.60 18.69
CA GLN A 909 41.51 -14.01 18.93
C GLN A 909 40.95 -14.68 17.67
N ILE A 910 39.99 -14.05 17.00
CA ILE A 910 39.35 -14.62 15.80
C ILE A 910 40.33 -14.73 14.63
N GLN A 911 41.30 -13.82 14.53
CA GLN A 911 42.35 -13.85 13.51
C GLN A 911 43.39 -14.97 13.71
N GLN A 912 43.40 -15.65 14.87
CA GLN A 912 44.26 -16.81 15.06
C GLN A 912 43.80 -17.97 14.18
N PRO A 913 44.73 -18.69 13.52
CA PRO A 913 44.39 -19.88 12.75
C PRO A 913 43.58 -20.87 13.59
N ASN A 914 42.52 -21.41 13.01
CA ASN A 914 41.65 -22.45 13.59
C ASN A 914 40.92 -22.08 14.91
N TYR A 915 41.05 -20.86 15.44
CA TYR A 915 40.40 -20.48 16.70
C TYR A 915 38.88 -20.68 16.67
N LEU A 916 38.19 -20.20 15.64
CA LEU A 916 36.74 -20.40 15.49
C LEU A 916 36.36 -21.89 15.29
N SER A 917 37.26 -22.66 14.68
CA SER A 917 37.08 -24.11 14.49
C SER A 917 37.19 -24.88 15.80
N ASP A 918 38.06 -24.44 16.70
CA ASP A 918 38.35 -25.13 17.98
C ASP A 918 37.51 -24.60 19.16
N ALA A 919 37.04 -23.36 19.10
CA ALA A 919 36.28 -22.70 20.18
C ALA A 919 34.96 -23.41 20.49
N ASP A 920 34.59 -23.52 21.76
CA ASP A 920 33.28 -24.06 22.17
C ASP A 920 32.12 -23.09 21.84
N TYR A 921 30.89 -23.54 22.08
CA TYR A 921 29.68 -22.74 21.83
C TYR A 921 29.74 -21.35 22.51
N PHE A 922 30.12 -21.30 23.79
CA PHE A 922 30.13 -20.07 24.58
C PHE A 922 31.22 -19.09 24.15
N ALA A 923 32.38 -19.59 23.75
CA ALA A 923 33.45 -18.78 23.18
C ALA A 923 33.04 -18.17 21.83
N VAL A 924 32.42 -18.97 20.95
CA VAL A 924 31.88 -18.49 19.67
C VAL A 924 30.78 -17.44 19.89
N GLU A 925 29.92 -17.65 20.88
CA GLU A 925 28.84 -16.73 21.23
C GLU A 925 29.35 -15.40 21.84
N ALA A 926 30.39 -15.47 22.68
CA ALA A 926 31.07 -14.29 23.20
C ALA A 926 31.73 -13.46 22.09
N CYS A 927 32.31 -14.12 21.08
CA CYS A 927 32.82 -13.46 19.87
C CYS A 927 31.71 -12.75 19.10
N ARG A 928 30.58 -13.43 18.86
CA ARG A 928 29.40 -12.86 18.19
C ARG A 928 28.91 -11.59 18.90
N HIS A 929 28.70 -11.66 20.21
CA HIS A 929 28.24 -10.52 21.02
C HIS A 929 29.20 -9.33 20.99
N ASN A 930 30.50 -9.57 21.11
CA ASN A 930 31.50 -8.49 21.14
C ASN A 930 31.66 -7.77 19.81
N LEU A 931 31.53 -8.49 18.69
CA LEU A 931 31.69 -7.91 17.35
C LEU A 931 30.40 -7.28 16.81
N ARG A 932 29.23 -7.71 17.29
CA ARG A 932 27.91 -7.25 16.81
C ARG A 932 27.82 -5.72 16.69
N THR A 933 28.31 -4.99 17.69
CA THR A 933 28.18 -3.53 17.76
C THR A 933 29.11 -2.79 16.81
N VAL A 934 30.21 -3.41 16.36
CA VAL A 934 31.26 -2.74 15.57
C VAL A 934 31.36 -3.23 14.12
N ILE A 935 30.69 -4.34 13.77
CA ILE A 935 30.81 -4.95 12.43
C ILE A 935 30.38 -4.05 11.27
N HIS A 936 29.48 -3.09 11.53
CA HIS A 936 29.02 -2.14 10.54
C HIS A 936 30.11 -1.13 10.12
N LEU A 937 31.18 -0.98 10.91
CA LEU A 937 32.33 -0.10 10.71
C LEU A 937 33.44 -0.74 9.84
N ARG A 938 33.21 -1.94 9.32
CA ARG A 938 34.15 -2.58 8.41
C ARG A 938 34.27 -1.79 7.10
N ASP A 939 35.47 -1.74 6.57
CA ASP A 939 35.72 -1.27 5.21
C ASP A 939 35.08 -2.27 4.24
N LYS A 940 34.08 -1.79 3.50
CA LYS A 940 33.33 -2.62 2.54
C LYS A 940 34.05 -2.68 1.20
N GLY A 941 35.19 -1.99 1.06
CA GLY A 941 35.74 -1.59 -0.22
C GLY A 941 34.79 -0.66 -0.96
N ALA A 942 35.27 -0.03 -2.03
CA ALA A 942 34.33 0.38 -3.08
C ALA A 942 33.67 -0.91 -3.58
N ALA A 943 32.33 -0.96 -3.58
CA ALA A 943 31.65 -2.02 -4.33
C ALA A 943 32.25 -1.99 -5.74
N PRO A 944 32.81 -3.12 -6.26
CA PRO A 944 33.27 -3.11 -7.63
C PRO A 944 32.12 -2.57 -8.47
N PRO A 945 32.37 -1.56 -9.34
CA PRO A 945 31.32 -1.04 -10.19
C PRO A 945 30.68 -2.22 -10.89
N ALA A 946 29.34 -2.24 -10.94
CA ALA A 946 28.64 -3.29 -11.67
C ALA A 946 29.32 -3.42 -13.04
N PRO A 947 29.69 -4.64 -13.48
CA PRO A 947 30.34 -4.81 -14.77
C PRO A 947 29.48 -4.11 -15.81
N LYS A 948 30.06 -3.11 -16.49
CA LYS A 948 29.33 -2.36 -17.52
C LYS A 948 28.98 -3.35 -18.62
N THR A 949 27.71 -3.39 -19.02
CA THR A 949 27.30 -4.14 -20.21
C THR A 949 28.13 -3.63 -21.39
N PRO A 950 28.91 -4.50 -22.07
CA PRO A 950 29.68 -4.09 -23.24
C PRO A 950 28.76 -3.49 -24.31
N ILE A 951 29.22 -2.40 -24.92
CA ILE A 951 28.60 -1.75 -26.07
C ILE A 951 29.52 -2.03 -27.25
N ILE A 952 28.97 -2.60 -28.31
CA ILE A 952 29.66 -2.90 -29.56
C ILE A 952 28.99 -2.15 -30.71
N ASP A 953 29.73 -1.89 -31.77
CA ASP A 953 29.20 -1.38 -33.03
C ASP A 953 29.52 -2.38 -34.13
N LEU A 954 28.62 -3.33 -34.35
CA LEU A 954 28.71 -4.32 -35.41
C LEU A 954 27.61 -4.08 -36.43
N GLN A 955 27.99 -3.93 -37.69
CA GLN A 955 27.03 -3.79 -38.77
C GLN A 955 26.24 -5.09 -38.95
N GLU A 956 24.90 -5.03 -38.89
CA GLU A 956 24.03 -6.17 -39.16
C GLU A 956 23.61 -6.22 -40.63
N ASP A 957 23.38 -7.42 -41.16
CA ASP A 957 22.85 -7.57 -42.52
C ASP A 957 21.35 -7.21 -42.56
N SER A 958 21.05 -6.07 -43.15
CA SER A 958 19.69 -5.60 -43.37
C SER A 958 18.80 -6.56 -44.18
N GLY A 959 19.39 -7.46 -44.99
CA GLY A 959 18.69 -8.51 -45.71
C GLY A 959 18.12 -9.61 -44.81
N LEU A 960 18.62 -9.73 -43.58
CA LEU A 960 18.16 -10.68 -42.56
C LEU A 960 17.15 -10.06 -41.58
N TYR A 961 16.73 -8.82 -41.81
CA TYR A 961 15.69 -8.18 -41.00
C TYR A 961 14.34 -8.81 -41.33
N GLU A 962 13.65 -9.30 -40.31
CA GLU A 962 12.32 -9.87 -40.47
C GLU A 962 11.29 -8.85 -40.00
N THR A 963 10.37 -8.49 -40.90
CA THR A 963 9.26 -7.58 -40.62
C THR A 963 7.95 -8.27 -40.94
N GLN A 964 7.04 -8.36 -39.96
CA GLN A 964 5.72 -8.97 -40.15
C GLN A 964 4.66 -8.19 -39.38
N GLU A 965 3.50 -7.97 -40.00
CA GLU A 965 2.31 -7.50 -39.30
C GLU A 965 1.64 -8.69 -38.61
N ILE A 966 1.45 -8.59 -37.30
CA ILE A 966 0.87 -9.67 -36.49
C ILE A 966 -0.62 -9.41 -36.29
N LYS A 967 -1.46 -10.38 -36.68
CA LYS A 967 -2.87 -10.44 -36.26
C LYS A 967 -2.94 -10.57 -34.74
N THR A 968 -3.64 -9.65 -34.11
CA THR A 968 -3.85 -9.70 -32.67
C THR A 968 -4.91 -10.77 -32.43
N ASP A 969 -4.69 -11.77 -31.57
CA ASP A 969 -5.70 -12.83 -31.33
C ASP A 969 -6.99 -12.30 -30.66
N ILE A 970 -7.17 -10.98 -30.66
CA ILE A 970 -8.32 -10.23 -30.22
C ILE A 970 -9.14 -9.89 -31.47
N ILE A 971 -10.15 -10.72 -31.72
CA ILE A 971 -11.05 -10.61 -32.88
C ILE A 971 -11.61 -9.19 -33.03
N THR A 972 -11.96 -8.51 -31.94
CA THR A 972 -12.53 -7.16 -31.98
C THR A 972 -11.53 -6.08 -32.40
N VAL A 973 -10.25 -6.21 -32.02
CA VAL A 973 -9.19 -5.26 -32.43
C VAL A 973 -8.91 -5.40 -33.92
N ASP A 974 -8.70 -6.64 -34.36
CA ASP A 974 -8.43 -6.94 -35.77
C ASP A 974 -9.63 -6.56 -36.66
N TYR A 975 -10.86 -6.85 -36.21
CA TYR A 975 -12.08 -6.45 -36.90
C TYR A 975 -12.19 -4.94 -37.02
N GLU A 976 -11.95 -4.18 -35.94
CA GLU A 976 -12.10 -2.72 -35.96
C GLU A 976 -11.11 -2.06 -36.93
N ILE A 977 -9.87 -2.55 -36.96
CA ILE A 977 -8.84 -2.11 -37.91
C ILE A 977 -9.25 -2.43 -39.34
N TYR A 978 -9.69 -3.67 -39.57
CA TYR A 978 -10.12 -4.12 -40.89
C TYR A 978 -11.35 -3.34 -41.38
N ARG A 979 -12.29 -3.08 -40.48
CA ARG A 979 -13.47 -2.25 -40.72
C ARG A 979 -13.09 -0.85 -41.17
N GLN A 980 -12.13 -0.20 -40.49
CA GLN A 980 -11.65 1.13 -40.88
C GLN A 980 -11.03 1.14 -42.28
N GLU A 981 -10.29 0.09 -42.66
CA GLU A 981 -9.72 -0.06 -44.00
C GLU A 981 -10.79 -0.28 -45.08
N VAL A 982 -11.79 -1.11 -44.78
CA VAL A 982 -12.97 -1.32 -45.63
C VAL A 982 -13.74 0.00 -45.78
N GLU A 983 -14.04 0.71 -44.69
CA GLU A 983 -14.75 1.99 -44.71
C GLU A 983 -14.00 3.03 -45.53
N LYS A 984 -12.68 3.18 -45.33
CA LYS A 984 -11.84 4.08 -46.13
C LYS A 984 -11.89 3.76 -47.62
N THR A 985 -11.95 2.47 -47.97
CA THR A 985 -12.02 2.02 -49.37
C THR A 985 -13.41 2.20 -49.97
N LEU A 986 -14.47 1.99 -49.18
CA LEU A 986 -15.87 2.10 -49.62
C LEU A 986 -16.37 3.55 -49.68
N THR A 987 -15.83 4.45 -48.84
CA THR A 987 -16.31 5.84 -48.71
C THR A 987 -16.32 6.61 -50.05
N PRO A 988 -15.25 6.59 -50.86
CA PRO A 988 -15.22 7.26 -52.16
C PRO A 988 -16.17 6.63 -53.20
N LEU A 989 -16.57 5.38 -53.01
CA LEU A 989 -17.40 4.62 -53.94
C LEU A 989 -18.91 4.85 -53.73
N PHE A 990 -19.32 5.48 -52.63
CA PHE A 990 -20.74 5.67 -52.29
C PHE A 990 -21.53 6.51 -53.29
N GLU A 991 -20.92 7.56 -53.82
CA GLU A 991 -21.61 8.47 -54.74
C GLU A 991 -21.81 7.84 -56.13
N SER A 992 -20.99 6.86 -56.49
CA SER A 992 -20.92 6.30 -57.85
C SER A 992 -21.43 4.84 -57.96
N ASN A 993 -21.45 4.08 -56.86
CA ASN A 993 -21.78 2.65 -56.88
C ASN A 993 -23.24 2.36 -56.51
N THR A 994 -23.98 1.77 -57.45
CA THR A 994 -25.41 1.44 -57.30
C THR A 994 -25.68 0.30 -56.31
N VAL A 995 -24.72 -0.60 -56.05
CA VAL A 995 -24.85 -1.70 -55.09
C VAL A 995 -24.75 -1.17 -53.65
N LEU A 996 -23.78 -0.28 -53.38
CA LEU A 996 -23.66 0.36 -52.06
C LEU A 996 -24.88 1.22 -51.70
N GLN A 997 -25.48 1.90 -52.70
CA GLN A 997 -26.72 2.65 -52.51
C GLN A 997 -27.91 1.74 -52.18
N LYS A 998 -28.01 0.55 -52.80
CA LYS A 998 -29.01 -0.47 -52.47
C LYS A 998 -28.84 -1.01 -51.04
N ILE A 999 -27.60 -1.33 -50.64
CA ILE A 999 -27.28 -1.79 -49.28
C ILE A 999 -27.69 -0.74 -48.24
N ARG A 1000 -27.34 0.53 -48.47
CA ARG A 1000 -27.71 1.65 -47.59
C ARG A 1000 -29.22 1.88 -47.53
N GLY A 1001 -29.92 1.72 -48.65
CA GLY A 1001 -31.38 1.83 -48.76
C GLY A 1001 -32.16 0.60 -48.25
N GLY A 1002 -31.49 -0.45 -47.76
CA GLY A 1002 -32.12 -1.68 -47.30
C GLY A 1002 -32.80 -2.50 -48.40
N GLN A 1003 -32.38 -2.34 -49.65
CA GLN A 1003 -32.90 -3.08 -50.80
C GLN A 1003 -32.15 -4.41 -50.97
N ALA A 1004 -32.84 -5.44 -51.46
CA ALA A 1004 -32.24 -6.76 -51.67
C ALA A 1004 -31.09 -6.71 -52.70
N VAL A 1005 -29.99 -7.40 -52.39
CA VAL A 1005 -28.75 -7.44 -53.18
C VAL A 1005 -28.49 -8.89 -53.61
N THR A 1006 -28.02 -9.12 -54.83
CA THR A 1006 -27.71 -10.48 -55.33
C THR A 1006 -26.25 -10.88 -55.04
N GLU A 1007 -25.93 -12.18 -55.02
CA GLU A 1007 -24.52 -12.65 -54.91
C GLU A 1007 -23.63 -12.13 -56.06
N ALA A 1008 -24.19 -11.92 -57.25
CA ALA A 1008 -23.50 -11.33 -58.39
C ALA A 1008 -23.13 -9.85 -58.13
N ASP A 1009 -24.01 -9.10 -57.47
CA ASP A 1009 -23.75 -7.71 -57.09
C ASP A 1009 -22.64 -7.62 -56.02
N LEU A 1010 -22.64 -8.54 -55.03
CA LEU A 1010 -21.64 -8.61 -53.97
C LEU A 1010 -20.26 -9.03 -54.47
N SER A 1011 -20.19 -10.01 -55.37
CA SER A 1011 -18.92 -10.42 -56.00
C SER A 1011 -18.33 -9.33 -56.90
N THR A 1012 -19.18 -8.59 -57.63
CA THR A 1012 -18.75 -7.43 -58.41
C THR A 1012 -18.22 -6.32 -57.51
N LEU A 1013 -18.89 -6.05 -56.38
CA LEU A 1013 -18.42 -5.09 -55.39
C LEU A 1013 -17.08 -5.52 -54.78
N ASN A 1014 -16.92 -6.79 -54.43
CA ASN A 1014 -15.67 -7.31 -53.87
C ASN A 1014 -14.49 -7.18 -54.85
N ALA A 1015 -14.69 -7.53 -56.12
CA ALA A 1015 -13.66 -7.39 -57.14
C ALA A 1015 -13.21 -5.93 -57.32
N LEU A 1016 -14.16 -4.98 -57.24
CA LEU A 1016 -13.88 -3.56 -57.35
C LEU A 1016 -13.10 -3.04 -56.13
N VAL A 1017 -13.45 -3.48 -54.93
CA VAL A 1017 -12.74 -3.16 -53.67
C VAL A 1017 -11.31 -3.70 -53.69
N HIS A 1018 -11.12 -4.97 -54.06
CA HIS A 1018 -9.80 -5.60 -54.23
C HIS A 1018 -8.91 -4.87 -55.24
N THR A 1019 -9.51 -4.33 -56.31
CA THR A 1019 -8.76 -3.57 -57.32
C THR A 1019 -8.27 -2.24 -56.78
N GLN A 1020 -9.01 -1.60 -55.86
CA GLN A 1020 -8.61 -0.33 -55.24
C GLN A 1020 -7.67 -0.52 -54.06
N ASN A 1021 -7.86 -1.59 -53.28
CA ASN A 1021 -7.01 -1.92 -52.14
C ASN A 1021 -6.78 -3.44 -52.07
N PRO A 1022 -5.62 -3.94 -52.53
CA PRO A 1022 -5.32 -5.37 -52.56
C PRO A 1022 -5.34 -6.05 -51.18
N ASN A 1023 -5.25 -5.27 -50.10
CA ASN A 1023 -5.26 -5.77 -48.73
C ASN A 1023 -6.69 -5.98 -48.19
N VAL A 1024 -7.73 -5.57 -48.93
CA VAL A 1024 -9.13 -5.63 -48.50
C VAL A 1024 -9.91 -6.62 -49.35
N ASP A 1025 -10.38 -7.69 -48.70
CA ASP A 1025 -11.31 -8.69 -49.20
C ASP A 1025 -12.60 -8.68 -48.37
N LEU A 1026 -13.72 -8.34 -49.02
CA LEU A 1026 -15.01 -8.33 -48.35
C LEU A 1026 -15.41 -9.73 -47.84
N HIS A 1027 -14.86 -10.83 -48.37
CA HIS A 1027 -15.14 -12.17 -47.84
C HIS A 1027 -14.49 -12.41 -46.48
N THR A 1028 -13.34 -11.77 -46.20
CA THR A 1028 -12.66 -11.82 -44.90
C THR A 1028 -13.52 -11.20 -43.79
N LEU A 1029 -14.44 -10.28 -44.11
CA LEU A 1029 -15.42 -9.78 -43.14
C LEU A 1029 -16.26 -10.91 -42.53
N LYS A 1030 -16.56 -11.97 -43.29
CA LYS A 1030 -17.33 -13.13 -42.83
C LYS A 1030 -16.53 -13.97 -41.81
N GLU A 1031 -15.20 -13.95 -41.89
CA GLU A 1031 -14.31 -14.66 -40.95
C GLU A 1031 -14.34 -14.06 -39.54
N PHE A 1032 -14.64 -12.77 -39.39
CA PHE A 1032 -14.81 -12.11 -38.08
C PHE A 1032 -16.16 -12.41 -37.40
N PHE A 1033 -17.09 -13.07 -38.12
CA PHE A 1033 -18.42 -13.42 -37.62
C PHE A 1033 -18.78 -14.91 -37.82
N PRO A 1034 -17.96 -15.86 -37.33
CA PRO A 1034 -18.12 -17.29 -37.64
C PRO A 1034 -19.41 -17.90 -37.07
N GLU A 1035 -19.99 -17.31 -36.03
CA GLU A 1035 -21.23 -17.78 -35.37
C GLU A 1035 -22.50 -17.06 -35.85
N SER A 1036 -22.39 -16.08 -36.77
CA SER A 1036 -23.52 -15.28 -37.24
C SER A 1036 -24.16 -15.89 -38.49
N THR A 1037 -25.50 -15.92 -38.55
CA THR A 1037 -26.25 -16.22 -39.79
C THR A 1037 -26.34 -15.00 -40.73
N ALA A 1038 -25.63 -13.92 -40.43
CA ALA A 1038 -25.67 -12.68 -41.21
C ALA A 1038 -25.00 -12.85 -42.58
N GLU A 1039 -25.70 -12.43 -43.62
CA GLU A 1039 -25.16 -12.39 -44.98
C GLU A 1039 -24.24 -11.17 -45.19
N LEU A 1040 -23.37 -11.24 -46.21
CA LEU A 1040 -22.33 -10.24 -46.44
C LEU A 1040 -22.90 -8.83 -46.67
N ASP A 1041 -24.06 -8.70 -47.29
CA ASP A 1041 -24.78 -7.43 -47.47
C ASP A 1041 -25.23 -6.82 -46.14
N GLN A 1042 -25.63 -7.64 -45.17
CA GLN A 1042 -25.98 -7.20 -43.82
C GLN A 1042 -24.74 -6.72 -43.07
N ILE A 1043 -23.61 -7.44 -43.17
CA ILE A 1043 -22.33 -7.03 -42.58
C ILE A 1043 -21.85 -5.71 -43.20
N LEU A 1044 -21.94 -5.56 -44.51
CA LEU A 1044 -21.61 -4.32 -45.21
C LEU A 1044 -22.53 -3.17 -44.79
N ARG A 1045 -23.82 -3.42 -44.53
CA ARG A 1045 -24.74 -2.41 -44.03
C ARG A 1045 -24.32 -1.81 -42.69
N THR A 1046 -23.70 -2.62 -41.81
CA THR A 1046 -23.14 -2.15 -40.53
C THR A 1046 -22.00 -1.15 -40.71
N ILE A 1047 -21.25 -1.27 -41.81
CA ILE A 1047 -20.13 -0.38 -42.17
C ILE A 1047 -20.65 0.86 -42.91
N VAL A 1048 -21.82 0.77 -43.56
CA VAL A 1048 -22.34 1.72 -44.55
C VAL A 1048 -23.44 2.66 -44.01
N GLY A 1049 -24.17 2.32 -42.93
CA GLY A 1049 -25.03 3.32 -42.28
C GLY A 1049 -26.03 2.88 -41.19
N MET A 1050 -25.78 3.37 -39.97
CA MET A 1050 -26.62 4.37 -39.27
C MET A 1050 -25.66 5.44 -38.70
N ASP A 1051 -26.17 6.63 -38.30
CA ASP A 1051 -25.37 7.60 -37.54
C ASP A 1051 -25.13 7.03 -36.13
N GLU A 1052 -24.10 6.20 -36.00
CA GLU A 1052 -23.73 5.48 -34.79
C GLU A 1052 -23.41 6.45 -33.64
N GLN A 1053 -22.85 7.62 -33.95
CA GLN A 1053 -22.60 8.67 -32.98
C GLN A 1053 -23.91 9.27 -32.46
N GLN A 1054 -24.90 9.48 -33.33
CA GLN A 1054 -26.23 9.93 -32.92
C GLN A 1054 -26.93 8.87 -32.05
N ILE A 1055 -26.88 7.58 -32.43
CA ILE A 1055 -27.48 6.50 -31.63
C ILE A 1055 -26.81 6.40 -30.25
N GLU A 1056 -25.48 6.40 -30.20
CA GLU A 1056 -24.72 6.41 -28.95
C GLU A 1056 -25.12 7.59 -28.07
N HIS A 1057 -25.24 8.79 -28.67
CA HIS A 1057 -25.64 10.00 -27.97
C HIS A 1057 -27.06 9.90 -27.40
N GLU A 1058 -28.03 9.41 -28.18
CA GLU A 1058 -29.43 9.28 -27.73
C GLU A 1058 -29.58 8.24 -26.61
N PHE A 1059 -28.92 7.07 -26.73
CA PHE A 1059 -28.91 6.05 -25.68
C PHE A 1059 -28.21 6.53 -24.40
N THR A 1060 -27.06 7.18 -24.55
CA THR A 1060 -26.33 7.76 -23.42
C THR A 1060 -27.14 8.84 -22.75
N ALA A 1061 -27.76 9.77 -23.50
CA ALA A 1061 -28.62 10.81 -22.97
C ALA A 1061 -29.86 10.23 -22.25
N PHE A 1062 -30.47 9.18 -22.80
CA PHE A 1062 -31.57 8.47 -22.15
C PHE A 1062 -31.15 7.93 -20.78
N VAL A 1063 -30.08 7.13 -20.70
CA VAL A 1063 -29.60 6.57 -19.42
C VAL A 1063 -29.17 7.68 -18.47
N GLN A 1064 -28.50 8.73 -18.94
CA GLN A 1064 -28.14 9.88 -18.09
C GLN A 1064 -29.37 10.56 -17.47
N GLN A 1065 -30.53 10.54 -18.12
CA GLN A 1065 -31.78 11.09 -17.56
C GLN A 1065 -32.47 10.15 -16.58
N VAL A 1066 -32.41 8.82 -16.80
CA VAL A 1066 -33.17 7.83 -16.02
C VAL A 1066 -32.35 6.95 -15.09
N HIS A 1067 -31.01 7.10 -15.02
CA HIS A 1067 -30.11 6.23 -14.27
C HIS A 1067 -30.45 6.07 -12.78
N THR A 1068 -31.10 7.06 -12.17
CA THR A 1068 -31.58 6.99 -10.77
C THR A 1068 -32.71 5.99 -10.55
N HIS A 1069 -33.35 5.55 -11.64
CA HIS A 1069 -34.46 4.60 -11.64
C HIS A 1069 -34.10 3.26 -12.31
N LEU A 1070 -32.85 3.11 -12.75
CA LEU A 1070 -32.35 1.92 -13.43
C LEU A 1070 -31.28 1.22 -12.58
N ASN A 1071 -31.46 -0.07 -12.34
CA ASN A 1071 -30.43 -0.91 -11.74
C ASN A 1071 -29.34 -1.27 -12.77
N ALA A 1072 -28.22 -1.84 -12.31
CA ALA A 1072 -27.10 -2.20 -13.18
C ALA A 1072 -27.47 -3.22 -14.26
N ARG A 1073 -28.40 -4.15 -13.98
CA ARG A 1073 -28.87 -5.15 -14.94
C ARG A 1073 -29.64 -4.50 -16.09
N GLN A 1074 -30.50 -3.54 -15.77
CA GLN A 1074 -31.27 -2.74 -16.74
C GLN A 1074 -30.34 -1.85 -17.59
N GLN A 1075 -29.35 -1.21 -16.96
CA GLN A 1075 -28.34 -0.43 -17.68
C GLN A 1075 -27.54 -1.30 -18.66
N ARG A 1076 -27.16 -2.52 -18.25
CA ARG A 1076 -26.49 -3.49 -19.12
C ARG A 1076 -27.37 -3.91 -20.31
N PHE A 1077 -28.65 -4.16 -20.07
CA PHE A 1077 -29.60 -4.51 -21.14
C PHE A 1077 -29.71 -3.38 -22.18
N ILE A 1078 -29.79 -2.12 -21.74
CA ILE A 1078 -29.79 -0.96 -22.62
C ILE A 1078 -28.47 -0.84 -23.41
N GLY A 1079 -27.33 -1.14 -22.78
CA GLY A 1079 -26.04 -1.22 -23.45
C GLY A 1079 -25.99 -2.30 -24.54
N MET A 1080 -26.53 -3.50 -24.26
CA MET A 1080 -26.63 -4.58 -25.25
C MET A 1080 -27.55 -4.20 -26.41
N LEU A 1081 -28.66 -3.52 -26.12
CA LEU A 1081 -29.62 -3.03 -27.11
C LEU A 1081 -28.98 -1.99 -28.03
N LYS A 1082 -28.23 -1.06 -27.45
CA LYS A 1082 -27.43 -0.09 -28.20
C LYS A 1082 -26.45 -0.80 -29.14
N ASN A 1083 -25.64 -1.73 -28.61
CA ASN A 1083 -24.66 -2.46 -29.43
C ASN A 1083 -25.34 -3.27 -30.54
N HIS A 1084 -26.49 -3.88 -30.27
CA HIS A 1084 -27.29 -4.57 -31.29
C HIS A 1084 -27.82 -3.60 -32.36
N LEU A 1085 -28.33 -2.42 -31.99
CA LEU A 1085 -28.78 -1.41 -32.95
C LEU A 1085 -27.63 -0.89 -33.82
N CYS A 1086 -26.48 -0.58 -33.21
CA CYS A 1086 -25.29 -0.15 -33.94
C CYS A 1086 -24.82 -1.25 -34.91
N ARG A 1087 -24.94 -2.52 -34.53
CA ARG A 1087 -24.49 -3.66 -35.33
C ARG A 1087 -25.47 -4.10 -36.40
N TYR A 1088 -26.78 -4.00 -36.21
CA TYR A 1088 -27.76 -4.55 -37.17
C TYR A 1088 -28.65 -3.49 -37.83
N GLY A 1089 -28.57 -2.22 -37.37
CA GLY A 1089 -29.31 -1.10 -37.93
C GLY A 1089 -30.83 -1.13 -37.72
N SER A 1090 -31.34 -2.16 -37.05
CA SER A 1090 -32.76 -2.29 -36.65
C SER A 1090 -32.88 -3.34 -35.54
N VAL A 1091 -33.94 -3.21 -34.75
CA VAL A 1091 -34.32 -4.19 -33.72
C VAL A 1091 -35.81 -4.47 -33.87
N ASP A 1092 -36.14 -5.76 -34.02
CA ASP A 1092 -37.51 -6.25 -33.85
C ASP A 1092 -37.78 -6.46 -32.35
N ILE A 1093 -38.99 -6.14 -31.90
CA ILE A 1093 -39.34 -6.22 -30.46
C ILE A 1093 -39.33 -7.68 -30.01
N GLU A 1094 -39.69 -8.62 -30.87
CA GLU A 1094 -39.62 -10.07 -30.59
C GLU A 1094 -38.17 -10.50 -30.29
N ALA A 1095 -37.18 -9.88 -30.96
CA ALA A 1095 -35.76 -10.21 -30.75
C ALA A 1095 -35.25 -9.84 -29.34
N LEU A 1096 -35.95 -8.97 -28.60
CA LEU A 1096 -35.61 -8.62 -27.21
C LEU A 1096 -35.83 -9.78 -26.22
N TYR A 1097 -36.49 -10.85 -26.67
CA TYR A 1097 -36.74 -12.07 -25.90
C TYR A 1097 -35.83 -13.24 -26.32
N ASP A 1098 -35.03 -13.05 -27.37
CA ASP A 1098 -34.08 -14.04 -27.88
C ASP A 1098 -32.63 -13.71 -27.46
N ALA A 1099 -31.69 -14.60 -27.79
CA ALA A 1099 -30.26 -14.34 -27.60
C ALA A 1099 -29.82 -13.17 -28.49
N PRO A 1100 -28.99 -12.23 -28.00
CA PRO A 1100 -28.23 -12.29 -26.75
C PRO A 1100 -28.96 -11.69 -25.50
N PHE A 1101 -30.14 -11.11 -25.65
CA PHE A 1101 -30.84 -10.38 -24.58
C PHE A 1101 -31.31 -11.28 -23.44
N ASN A 1102 -31.73 -12.51 -23.76
CA ASN A 1102 -32.12 -13.50 -22.77
C ASN A 1102 -30.96 -14.05 -21.90
N GLN A 1103 -29.71 -13.71 -22.22
CA GLN A 1103 -28.55 -14.05 -21.37
C GLN A 1103 -28.54 -13.27 -20.06
N ILE A 1104 -29.20 -12.10 -20.02
CA ILE A 1104 -29.34 -11.32 -18.80
C ILE A 1104 -30.43 -11.94 -17.92
N ASP A 1105 -31.61 -12.23 -18.48
CA ASP A 1105 -32.77 -12.88 -17.87
C ASP A 1105 -33.48 -13.76 -18.89
N ASP A 1106 -33.88 -14.98 -18.50
CA ASP A 1106 -34.56 -15.94 -19.39
C ASP A 1106 -35.88 -15.39 -19.96
N ALA A 1107 -36.53 -14.44 -19.29
CA ALA A 1107 -37.77 -13.78 -19.74
C ALA A 1107 -37.53 -12.49 -20.56
N GLY A 1108 -36.28 -12.19 -20.97
CA GLY A 1108 -35.96 -11.06 -21.84
C GLY A 1108 -36.30 -9.70 -21.24
N LEU A 1109 -36.91 -8.81 -22.04
CA LEU A 1109 -37.29 -7.46 -21.65
C LEU A 1109 -38.11 -7.42 -20.35
N ASP A 1110 -39.15 -8.25 -20.25
CA ASP A 1110 -40.07 -8.25 -19.11
C ASP A 1110 -39.42 -8.82 -17.83
N GLY A 1111 -38.44 -9.72 -17.98
CA GLY A 1111 -37.63 -10.22 -16.86
C GLY A 1111 -36.67 -9.17 -16.29
N VAL A 1112 -36.10 -8.32 -17.16
CA VAL A 1112 -35.18 -7.24 -16.78
C VAL A 1112 -35.93 -6.00 -16.27
N PHE A 1113 -37.11 -5.72 -16.82
CA PHE A 1113 -37.97 -4.59 -16.46
C PHE A 1113 -39.32 -5.10 -15.90
N PRO A 1114 -39.34 -5.59 -14.65
CA PRO A 1114 -40.56 -6.17 -14.05
C PRO A 1114 -41.68 -5.14 -13.83
N ASN A 1115 -41.38 -3.84 -13.95
CA ASN A 1115 -42.40 -2.80 -14.00
C ASN A 1115 -42.82 -2.57 -15.46
N PRO A 1116 -44.08 -2.89 -15.85
CA PRO A 1116 -44.54 -2.76 -17.23
C PRO A 1116 -44.35 -1.34 -17.79
N ALA A 1117 -44.53 -0.30 -16.96
CA ALA A 1117 -44.32 1.08 -17.40
C ALA A 1117 -42.86 1.40 -17.77
N GLN A 1118 -41.89 0.71 -17.16
CA GLN A 1118 -40.47 0.85 -17.54
C GLN A 1118 -40.17 0.09 -18.83
N ALA A 1119 -40.70 -1.13 -18.97
CA ALA A 1119 -40.60 -1.91 -20.21
C ALA A 1119 -41.21 -1.15 -21.40
N ASP A 1120 -42.41 -0.57 -21.22
CA ASP A 1120 -43.10 0.26 -22.21
C ASP A 1120 -42.26 1.47 -22.65
N VAL A 1121 -41.55 2.12 -21.72
CA VAL A 1121 -40.69 3.27 -22.06
C VAL A 1121 -39.49 2.83 -22.90
N VAL A 1122 -38.88 1.70 -22.56
CA VAL A 1122 -37.78 1.12 -23.35
C VAL A 1122 -38.29 0.70 -24.73
N GLU A 1123 -39.44 0.03 -24.79
CA GLU A 1123 -40.07 -0.38 -26.04
C GLU A 1123 -40.43 0.84 -26.92
N GLN A 1124 -41.03 1.89 -26.36
CA GLN A 1124 -41.32 3.14 -27.06
C GLN A 1124 -40.06 3.85 -27.55
N PHE A 1125 -38.98 3.79 -26.78
CA PHE A 1125 -37.68 4.33 -27.20
C PHE A 1125 -37.10 3.53 -28.37
N VAL A 1126 -37.14 2.18 -28.30
CA VAL A 1126 -36.68 1.28 -29.37
C VAL A 1126 -37.52 1.44 -30.65
N ARG A 1127 -38.84 1.59 -30.53
CA ARG A 1127 -39.76 1.78 -31.66
C ARG A 1127 -39.41 3.00 -32.53
N ARG A 1128 -38.65 3.98 -32.02
CA ARG A 1128 -38.14 5.11 -32.81
C ARG A 1128 -37.09 4.69 -33.84
N PHE A 1129 -36.45 3.55 -33.64
CA PHE A 1129 -35.38 3.00 -34.48
C PHE A 1129 -35.81 1.75 -35.28
N SER A 1130 -36.98 1.16 -34.98
CA SER A 1130 -37.50 0.00 -35.71
C SER A 1130 -38.00 0.38 -37.12
N VAL A 1131 -37.65 -0.41 -38.12
CA VAL A 1131 -38.17 -0.29 -39.49
C VAL A 1131 -39.35 -1.25 -39.64
N HIS A 1132 -40.53 -0.76 -40.05
CA HIS A 1132 -41.70 -1.59 -40.33
C HIS A 1132 -41.44 -2.52 -41.53
N LEU A 1133 -40.95 -3.73 -41.27
CA LEU A 1133 -40.99 -4.83 -42.22
C LEU A 1133 -42.39 -5.46 -42.11
N GLY A 1134 -43.19 -5.30 -43.16
CA GLY A 1134 -44.59 -5.74 -43.18
C GLY A 1134 -44.80 -7.20 -42.79
N ASN A 1135 -46.00 -7.49 -42.27
CA ASN A 1135 -46.43 -8.77 -41.69
C ASN A 1135 -45.86 -10.02 -42.39
N LYS A 1136 -45.04 -10.80 -41.69
CA LYS A 1136 -44.71 -12.18 -42.07
C LYS A 1136 -45.94 -13.06 -41.91
N HIS A 1137 -46.26 -13.82 -42.96
CA HIS A 1137 -47.32 -14.83 -42.93
C HIS A 1137 -46.99 -15.95 -41.93
N SER A 1138 -47.95 -16.22 -41.05
CA SER A 1138 -47.95 -17.31 -40.06
C SER A 1138 -47.93 -18.70 -40.70
N SER A 1139 -46.98 -19.53 -40.31
CA SER A 1139 -46.98 -20.99 -40.49
C SER A 1139 -45.95 -21.55 -39.48
N VAL A 1140 -46.16 -22.54 -38.61
CA VAL A 1140 -47.12 -23.65 -38.49
C VAL A 1140 -47.16 -24.00 -36.99
N GLU A 1141 -48.35 -24.30 -36.47
CA GLU A 1141 -48.54 -24.87 -35.12
C GLU A 1141 -47.68 -26.13 -34.91
N LYS A 1142 -46.82 -26.13 -33.88
CA LYS A 1142 -46.30 -27.37 -33.31
C LYS A 1142 -47.11 -27.73 -32.07
N ALA A 1143 -47.90 -28.79 -32.22
CA ALA A 1143 -48.62 -29.44 -31.15
C ALA A 1143 -47.68 -29.90 -30.03
N VAL A 1144 -48.13 -29.64 -28.81
CA VAL A 1144 -47.55 -30.02 -27.52
C VAL A 1144 -47.53 -31.54 -27.34
N ASN A 1145 -46.42 -32.05 -26.81
CA ASN A 1145 -46.42 -33.09 -25.78
C ASN A 1145 -45.21 -32.89 -24.85
#